data_AF-A0AA36I022-F1
#
_entry.id   AF-A0AA36I022-F1
#
_cell.length_a   1.000
_cell.length_b   1.000
_cell.length_c   1.000
_cell.angle_alpha   90.00
_cell.angle_beta   90.00
_cell.angle_gamma   90.00
#
_symmetry.space_group_name_H-M   'P 1'
#
loop_
_entity.id
_entity.type
_entity.pdbx_description
1 polymer ?
#
loop_
_entity_poly.entity_id
_entity_poly.type
_entity_poly.pdbx_seq_one_letter_code
_entity_poly.pdbx_strand_id
1 'polypeptide(L)'
;MPAMSRLCRILFLIYWSSNAEALDGSDLVEASLNAEENCDATASPWTSWLQRTAKRKSQSGESATQSAHINASSDFYCDSHTGGSCRFWSCSESRGPTMCRSNECRCKPGYCARDGACTKRTAHIADTCNRQTGGSCSVFGCYSYRGPVQCADGACVCKAGYCTADDGTCHQPKPPISARVAPVHFDAPQFPGPQATIRTGVCFSGGGSRALSFTLGVLRALESLKLIPHVDAISSVSGGTWASAIYMFAKDVSVEELLGEDTHPNVLTMAKLREVPARLGDVATTNIASKISSMMFVSKGSTNPHDMWIKLYAEAVLKPFGLANRSQYMAANEESLQSILERNPGLTREQFMVPNPLRPKTFIMGGTMLAPLGLSATEDSAVSLQMSPDFTGSPFYPKDKLVTYGGGDGREFLVGGGFVESFAFGGSAPLSADGQRGGGDVQMEAPPTAFSLADAIGISSAAFASVLLSVPIAAKLFGYQAEEFLPVKDVWPVTSNKFPNWRASLKYQLGDGAEVDNTGMMALLQRKVPKIVAVFGTNRPLAEDMDFCLDLSQIDLRGKATNDLLDKFGVTKEGVGEYLVYNQVFHLDDLHKLLCEFQKKLRAGDPLVVQQRLEVLENEKWGIKGNWHVNMIFVYLHRSKRFDVNLPPETLQEVEKGGSGGFGNWPHFKTSHQNSGSFTSYTPAQVNLLAGFGEYMVRFNANMFEQFFQR
;
A
#
# COMPACT_ATOMS: atom_id res chain seq x y z
N MET A 1 -34.31 -35.47 -22.73
CA MET A 1 -34.23 -35.11 -21.30
C MET A 1 -33.77 -33.66 -21.19
N PRO A 2 -34.63 -32.71 -20.78
CA PRO A 2 -34.21 -31.32 -20.62
C PRO A 2 -33.60 -31.06 -19.24
N ALA A 3 -32.82 -29.99 -19.20
CA ALA A 3 -31.89 -29.57 -18.16
C ALA A 3 -32.50 -29.38 -16.76
N MET A 4 -31.89 -30.04 -15.79
CA MET A 4 -31.92 -29.65 -14.39
C MET A 4 -31.16 -28.32 -14.23
N SER A 5 -31.76 -27.31 -13.60
CA SER A 5 -31.11 -25.99 -13.43
C SER A 5 -29.87 -26.10 -12.53
N ARG A 6 -28.78 -25.40 -12.89
CA ARG A 6 -27.52 -25.38 -12.15
C ARG A 6 -27.67 -24.98 -10.68
N LEU A 7 -28.77 -24.32 -10.29
CA LEU A 7 -29.05 -23.93 -8.91
C LEU A 7 -29.26 -25.14 -7.98
N CYS A 8 -29.94 -26.20 -8.44
CA CYS A 8 -30.21 -27.37 -7.60
C CYS A 8 -28.93 -28.16 -7.27
N ARG A 9 -27.98 -28.27 -8.21
CA ARG A 9 -26.69 -28.94 -7.96
C ARG A 9 -25.82 -28.17 -6.97
N ILE A 10 -25.90 -26.84 -6.98
CA ILE A 10 -25.13 -25.98 -6.07
C ILE A 10 -25.72 -26.03 -4.66
N LEU A 11 -27.04 -25.99 -4.51
CA LEU A 11 -27.71 -26.10 -3.20
C LEU A 11 -27.50 -27.48 -2.55
N PHE A 12 -27.48 -28.56 -3.34
CA PHE A 12 -27.19 -29.91 -2.85
C PHE A 12 -25.75 -30.06 -2.34
N LEU A 13 -24.77 -29.45 -3.02
CA LEU A 13 -23.36 -29.47 -2.62
C LEU A 13 -23.09 -28.62 -1.36
N ILE A 14 -23.80 -27.49 -1.23
CA ILE A 14 -23.68 -26.61 -0.05
C ILE A 14 -24.21 -27.31 1.21
N TYR A 15 -25.36 -27.99 1.13
CA TYR A 15 -25.96 -28.68 2.28
C TYR A 15 -25.10 -29.84 2.81
N TRP A 16 -24.43 -30.58 1.92
CA TRP A 16 -23.54 -31.69 2.31
C TRP A 16 -22.19 -31.22 2.86
N SER A 17 -21.64 -30.10 2.37
CA SER A 17 -20.37 -29.54 2.86
C SER A 17 -20.42 -29.04 4.31
N SER A 18 -21.62 -28.78 4.84
CA SER A 18 -21.84 -28.26 6.19
C SER A 18 -21.97 -29.31 7.29
N ASN A 19 -22.07 -30.62 6.99
CA ASN A 19 -22.41 -31.65 8.00
C ASN A 19 -21.61 -32.97 7.94
N ALA A 20 -20.47 -33.04 7.26
CA ALA A 20 -19.67 -34.28 7.21
C ALA A 20 -18.63 -34.36 8.34
N GLU A 21 -19.05 -34.84 9.51
CA GLU A 21 -18.16 -35.56 10.43
C GLU A 21 -18.12 -37.04 10.03
N ALA A 22 -16.91 -37.52 9.71
CA ALA A 22 -16.43 -38.91 9.66
C ALA A 22 -17.40 -40.06 9.32
N LEU A 23 -17.37 -40.59 8.08
CA LEU A 23 -17.70 -42.01 7.78
C LEU A 23 -16.93 -42.53 6.53
N ASP A 24 -16.66 -43.84 6.53
CA ASP A 24 -15.79 -44.61 5.61
C ASP A 24 -16.45 -44.95 4.25
N GLY A 25 -15.63 -45.20 3.23
CA GLY A 25 -15.93 -45.06 1.80
C GLY A 25 -16.60 -46.24 1.07
N SER A 26 -17.36 -47.12 1.74
CA SER A 26 -18.03 -48.26 1.07
C SER A 26 -19.54 -48.16 0.90
N ASP A 27 -20.23 -47.19 1.55
CA ASP A 27 -21.71 -47.12 1.54
C ASP A 27 -22.30 -46.12 0.53
N LEU A 28 -21.46 -45.47 -0.29
CA LEU A 28 -21.88 -44.41 -1.22
C LEU A 28 -22.53 -44.90 -2.53
N VAL A 29 -22.54 -46.20 -2.80
CA VAL A 29 -23.08 -46.77 -4.05
C VAL A 29 -24.54 -47.21 -3.91
N GLU A 30 -25.00 -47.59 -2.71
CA GLU A 30 -26.38 -48.05 -2.48
C GLU A 30 -27.38 -46.90 -2.22
N ALA A 31 -26.94 -45.74 -1.71
CA ALA A 31 -27.82 -44.59 -1.46
C ALA A 31 -28.24 -43.83 -2.73
N SER A 32 -27.53 -44.00 -3.84
CA SER A 32 -27.83 -43.35 -5.13
C SER A 32 -28.97 -43.99 -5.93
N LEU A 33 -29.49 -45.15 -5.52
CA LEU A 33 -30.50 -45.90 -6.27
C LEU A 33 -31.93 -45.82 -5.71
N ASN A 34 -32.16 -45.18 -4.56
CA ASN A 34 -33.48 -45.17 -3.88
C ASN A 34 -34.08 -43.76 -3.62
N ALA A 35 -33.71 -42.73 -4.38
CA ALA A 35 -34.24 -41.36 -4.19
C ALA A 35 -34.95 -40.78 -5.42
N GLU A 36 -35.68 -41.62 -6.17
CA GLU A 36 -36.62 -41.17 -7.22
C GLU A 36 -38.07 -40.98 -6.74
N GLU A 37 -38.40 -41.28 -5.49
CA GLU A 37 -39.75 -41.11 -4.95
C GLU A 37 -39.75 -40.28 -3.67
N ASN A 38 -39.89 -38.96 -3.80
CA ASN A 38 -40.70 -38.10 -2.93
C ASN A 38 -40.38 -36.62 -3.20
N CYS A 39 -41.08 -36.05 -4.18
CA CYS A 39 -41.30 -34.62 -4.28
C CYS A 39 -42.79 -34.40 -4.49
N ASP A 40 -43.58 -34.65 -3.45
CA ASP A 40 -44.91 -34.08 -3.34
C ASP A 40 -45.27 -33.77 -1.88
N ALA A 41 -45.78 -32.55 -1.70
CA ALA A 41 -46.55 -32.03 -0.57
C ALA A 41 -45.90 -31.76 0.82
N THR A 42 -46.05 -30.48 1.24
CA THR A 42 -46.42 -29.94 2.59
C THR A 42 -45.46 -28.99 3.35
N ALA A 43 -45.87 -27.70 3.35
CA ALA A 43 -46.05 -26.73 4.46
C ALA A 43 -44.89 -26.17 5.36
N SER A 44 -44.66 -24.84 5.18
CA SER A 44 -44.52 -23.75 6.21
C SER A 44 -43.20 -23.58 7.01
N PRO A 45 -42.81 -22.41 7.60
CA PRO A 45 -43.36 -21.02 7.62
C PRO A 45 -42.30 -19.89 7.39
N TRP A 46 -42.31 -19.14 6.27
CA TRP A 46 -41.46 -17.92 6.14
C TRP A 46 -42.13 -16.71 5.44
N THR A 47 -43.46 -16.70 5.34
CA THR A 47 -44.21 -15.61 4.70
C THR A 47 -44.83 -14.65 5.71
N SER A 48 -44.03 -13.82 6.40
CA SER A 48 -44.58 -12.74 7.24
C SER A 48 -43.83 -11.39 7.23
N TRP A 49 -42.87 -11.15 6.34
CA TRP A 49 -42.17 -9.85 6.30
C TRP A 49 -42.22 -9.06 4.98
N LEU A 50 -42.65 -9.67 3.86
CA LEU A 50 -42.66 -9.01 2.53
C LEU A 50 -44.02 -8.47 2.05
N GLN A 51 -44.98 -8.22 2.96
CA GLN A 51 -46.29 -7.66 2.59
C GLN A 51 -46.58 -6.25 3.13
N ARG A 52 -45.58 -5.47 3.56
CA ARG A 52 -45.83 -4.21 4.28
C ARG A 52 -45.32 -2.88 3.70
N THR A 53 -44.83 -2.79 2.47
CA THR A 53 -44.46 -1.47 1.87
C THR A 53 -44.83 -1.28 0.39
N ALA A 54 -45.87 -1.95 -0.10
CA ALA A 54 -46.50 -1.65 -1.39
C ALA A 54 -47.94 -1.16 -1.19
N LYS A 55 -48.12 -0.03 -0.49
CA LYS A 55 -49.38 0.73 -0.50
C LYS A 55 -49.16 2.13 0.08
N ARG A 56 -48.75 3.07 -0.75
CA ARG A 56 -49.12 4.49 -0.64
C ARG A 56 -48.70 5.27 -1.88
N LYS A 57 -49.68 5.97 -2.44
CA LYS A 57 -49.64 7.04 -3.45
C LYS A 57 -49.63 6.61 -4.92
N SER A 58 -50.82 6.21 -5.38
CA SER A 58 -51.40 6.82 -6.58
C SER A 58 -52.45 7.84 -6.13
N GLN A 59 -52.28 9.12 -6.44
CA GLN A 59 -53.33 10.07 -6.88
C GLN A 59 -52.81 11.51 -6.90
N SER A 60 -53.29 12.23 -7.92
CA SER A 60 -53.09 13.62 -8.36
C SER A 60 -51.75 13.90 -9.06
N GLY A 61 -51.71 14.47 -10.25
CA GLY A 61 -52.71 15.08 -11.13
C GLY A 61 -51.94 15.82 -12.22
N GLU A 62 -52.37 15.68 -13.47
CA GLU A 62 -51.76 16.32 -14.64
C GLU A 62 -51.78 17.87 -14.54
N SER A 63 -50.69 18.50 -14.94
CA SER A 63 -50.72 19.84 -15.54
C SER A 63 -49.65 19.92 -16.61
N ALA A 64 -50.12 20.02 -17.85
CA ALA A 64 -49.33 20.28 -19.04
C ALA A 64 -48.78 21.71 -19.01
N THR A 65 -47.46 21.85 -19.19
CA THR A 65 -46.86 23.10 -19.66
C THR A 65 -45.80 22.79 -20.71
N GLN A 66 -46.22 23.07 -21.95
CA GLN A 66 -45.49 23.52 -23.13
C GLN A 66 -43.99 23.22 -23.23
N SER A 67 -43.68 22.37 -24.21
CA SER A 67 -42.41 22.22 -24.90
C SER A 67 -41.85 23.57 -25.38
N ALA A 68 -40.69 23.95 -24.87
CA ALA A 68 -39.79 24.87 -25.57
C ALA A 68 -38.75 24.03 -26.31
N HIS A 69 -38.91 23.92 -27.63
CA HIS A 69 -37.85 23.49 -28.52
C HIS A 69 -36.71 24.52 -28.45
N ILE A 70 -35.62 24.18 -27.77
CA ILE A 70 -34.32 24.83 -28.01
C ILE A 70 -33.51 23.87 -28.86
N ASN A 71 -33.38 24.21 -30.15
CA ASN A 71 -32.35 23.66 -31.02
C ASN A 71 -30.98 24.05 -30.43
N ALA A 72 -30.38 23.15 -29.65
CA ALA A 72 -28.97 23.23 -29.30
C ALA A 72 -28.18 22.49 -30.39
N SER A 73 -27.42 23.26 -31.16
CA SER A 73 -26.51 22.76 -32.19
C SER A 73 -25.46 21.80 -31.62
N SER A 74 -24.99 20.93 -32.48
CA SER A 74 -24.11 19.78 -32.26
C SER A 74 -22.64 20.10 -31.93
N ASP A 75 -22.35 21.11 -31.09
CA ASP A 75 -20.99 21.69 -31.01
C ASP A 75 -20.28 21.63 -29.65
N PHE A 76 -20.30 20.52 -28.89
CA PHE A 76 -19.51 20.45 -27.64
C PHE A 76 -18.92 19.07 -27.33
N TYR A 77 -18.03 18.58 -28.21
CA TYR A 77 -17.14 17.42 -27.95
C TYR A 77 -15.70 17.80 -28.29
N CYS A 78 -14.76 17.58 -27.38
CA CYS A 78 -13.33 17.68 -27.67
C CYS A 78 -12.79 16.27 -27.78
N ASP A 79 -12.70 15.79 -29.01
CA ASP A 79 -11.95 14.58 -29.27
C ASP A 79 -10.46 14.90 -29.11
N SER A 80 -9.69 13.99 -28.51
CA SER A 80 -8.23 14.07 -28.67
C SER A 80 -7.80 13.37 -29.95
N HIS A 81 -8.58 12.42 -30.45
CA HIS A 81 -8.30 11.66 -31.65
C HIS A 81 -8.64 12.46 -32.90
N THR A 82 -7.66 12.67 -33.77
CA THR A 82 -7.86 13.40 -35.02
C THR A 82 -8.43 12.54 -36.14
N GLY A 83 -8.59 11.22 -35.93
CA GLY A 83 -8.90 10.27 -37.00
C GLY A 83 -7.68 9.88 -37.85
N GLY A 84 -6.49 10.38 -37.54
CA GLY A 84 -5.25 10.05 -38.24
C GLY A 84 -4.52 8.87 -37.61
N SER A 85 -3.76 8.13 -38.42
CA SER A 85 -2.83 7.12 -37.93
C SER A 85 -1.39 7.63 -38.04
N CYS A 86 -0.57 7.24 -37.07
CA CYS A 86 0.87 7.44 -37.08
C CYS A 86 1.66 6.12 -37.03
N ARG A 87 1.06 5.04 -37.55
CA ARG A 87 1.64 3.68 -37.53
C ARG A 87 2.93 3.55 -38.34
N PHE A 88 3.02 4.28 -39.46
CA PHE A 88 4.15 4.19 -40.39
C PHE A 88 4.81 5.54 -40.69
N TRP A 89 4.13 6.65 -40.38
CA TRP A 89 4.56 8.01 -40.66
C TRP A 89 4.18 8.93 -39.49
N SER A 90 4.81 10.09 -39.37
CA SER A 90 4.39 11.12 -38.42
C SER A 90 2.99 11.65 -38.76
N CYS A 91 2.30 12.19 -37.75
CA CYS A 91 1.00 12.81 -37.96
C CYS A 91 1.10 13.97 -38.96
N SER A 92 0.15 14.01 -39.91
CA SER A 92 0.09 15.05 -40.93
C SER A 92 0.03 16.45 -40.30
N GLU A 93 0.84 17.39 -40.81
CA GLU A 93 0.87 18.78 -40.34
C GLU A 93 -0.49 19.48 -40.44
N SER A 94 -1.31 19.10 -41.42
CA SER A 94 -2.68 19.60 -41.60
C SER A 94 -3.60 19.33 -40.41
N ARG A 95 -3.24 18.36 -39.56
CA ARG A 95 -3.97 18.01 -38.34
C ARG A 95 -3.59 18.92 -37.17
N GLY A 96 -2.71 19.91 -37.39
CA GLY A 96 -2.28 20.85 -36.38
C GLY A 96 -1.38 20.21 -35.31
N PRO A 97 -1.31 20.80 -34.11
CA PRO A 97 -0.44 20.34 -33.04
C PRO A 97 -0.89 18.97 -32.51
N THR A 98 -0.30 17.93 -33.09
CA THR A 98 -0.59 16.53 -32.81
C THR A 98 0.58 15.81 -32.12
N MET A 99 0.28 14.72 -31.45
CA MET A 99 1.18 13.72 -30.88
C MET A 99 0.75 12.34 -31.36
N CYS A 100 1.71 11.44 -31.56
CA CYS A 100 1.43 10.05 -31.89
C CYS A 100 1.29 9.23 -30.60
N ARG A 101 0.15 8.55 -30.40
CA ARG A 101 -0.08 7.66 -29.26
C ARG A 101 -0.80 6.41 -29.73
N SER A 102 -0.24 5.23 -29.46
CA SER A 102 -0.84 3.93 -29.84
C SER A 102 -1.18 3.81 -31.33
N ASN A 103 -0.28 4.25 -32.23
CA ASN A 103 -0.48 4.30 -33.68
C ASN A 103 -1.58 5.25 -34.18
N GLU A 104 -2.08 6.11 -33.30
CA GLU A 104 -3.12 7.10 -33.57
C GLU A 104 -2.61 8.53 -33.37
N CYS A 105 -3.06 9.44 -34.23
CA CYS A 105 -2.76 10.85 -34.16
C CYS A 105 -3.73 11.54 -33.21
N ARG A 106 -3.20 12.04 -32.10
CA ARG A 106 -3.96 12.73 -31.06
C ARG A 106 -3.51 14.18 -30.90
N CYS A 107 -4.37 15.06 -30.39
CA CYS A 107 -4.00 16.44 -30.15
C CYS A 107 -3.02 16.60 -28.98
N LYS A 108 -2.12 17.57 -29.11
CA LYS A 108 -1.24 18.00 -28.00
C LYS A 108 -2.10 18.56 -26.84
N PRO A 109 -1.62 18.52 -25.59
CA PRO A 109 -2.37 19.02 -24.44
C PRO A 109 -2.67 20.52 -24.63
N GLY A 110 -3.88 20.95 -24.23
CA GLY A 110 -4.38 22.29 -24.54
C GLY A 110 -5.08 22.43 -25.90
N TYR A 111 -5.17 21.36 -26.69
CA TYR A 111 -5.84 21.32 -27.99
C TYR A 111 -6.89 20.20 -28.10
N CYS A 112 -7.88 20.42 -28.96
CA CYS A 112 -8.99 19.51 -29.25
C CYS A 112 -9.09 19.26 -30.75
N ALA A 113 -9.28 18.01 -31.15
CA ALA A 113 -9.56 17.62 -32.52
C ALA A 113 -10.97 18.07 -32.89
N ARG A 114 -11.04 18.98 -33.85
CA ARG A 114 -12.26 19.39 -34.56
C ARG A 114 -11.99 19.18 -36.05
N ASP A 115 -12.88 18.45 -36.72
CA ASP A 115 -12.77 18.13 -38.15
C ASP A 115 -11.40 17.53 -38.54
N GLY A 116 -10.84 16.71 -37.64
CA GLY A 116 -9.55 16.05 -37.83
C GLY A 116 -8.32 16.93 -37.65
N ALA A 117 -8.48 18.16 -37.17
CA ALA A 117 -7.38 19.09 -36.85
C ALA A 117 -7.46 19.63 -35.41
N CYS A 118 -6.30 19.84 -34.79
CA CYS A 118 -6.17 20.25 -33.41
C CYS A 118 -6.28 21.77 -33.24
N THR A 119 -7.36 22.21 -32.58
CA THR A 119 -7.65 23.61 -32.27
C THR A 119 -7.43 23.90 -30.79
N LYS A 120 -7.02 25.14 -30.43
CA LYS A 120 -6.79 25.51 -29.02
C LYS A 120 -8.09 25.44 -28.21
N ARG A 121 -8.01 24.94 -26.98
CA ARG A 121 -9.15 24.84 -26.04
C ARG A 121 -9.76 26.22 -25.74
N THR A 122 -11.05 26.40 -26.05
CA THR A 122 -11.90 27.50 -25.54
C THR A 122 -12.96 26.90 -24.61
N ALA A 123 -12.76 27.04 -23.29
CA ALA A 123 -13.66 26.78 -22.15
C ALA A 123 -14.82 25.74 -22.28
N HIS A 124 -14.65 24.56 -21.67
CA HIS A 124 -15.34 24.06 -20.47
C HIS A 124 -14.93 22.59 -20.23
N ILE A 125 -14.48 22.30 -19.01
CA ILE A 125 -13.84 21.02 -18.60
C ILE A 125 -14.82 19.82 -18.61
N ALA A 126 -16.14 20.07 -18.58
CA ALA A 126 -17.17 19.03 -18.45
C ALA A 126 -17.41 18.18 -19.72
N ASP A 127 -17.01 18.64 -20.91
CA ASP A 127 -17.42 18.04 -22.19
C ASP A 127 -16.29 17.34 -22.97
N THR A 128 -15.11 17.14 -22.36
CA THR A 128 -13.86 16.94 -23.12
C THR A 128 -12.87 15.92 -22.54
N CYS A 129 -13.34 15.06 -21.64
CA CYS A 129 -12.52 14.06 -20.96
C CYS A 129 -12.81 12.64 -21.47
N ASN A 130 -11.88 11.71 -21.22
CA ASN A 130 -12.10 10.31 -21.56
C ASN A 130 -13.35 9.80 -20.83
N ARG A 131 -14.28 9.16 -21.56
CA ARG A 131 -15.49 8.55 -21.01
C ARG A 131 -15.47 7.03 -21.10
N GLN A 132 -14.43 6.44 -21.68
CA GLN A 132 -14.30 4.99 -21.83
C GLN A 132 -13.75 4.35 -20.56
N THR A 133 -14.58 3.56 -19.87
CA THR A 133 -14.21 2.93 -18.60
C THR A 133 -13.40 1.64 -18.75
N GLY A 134 -13.25 1.14 -19.97
CA GLY A 134 -12.66 -0.18 -20.26
C GLY A 134 -13.56 -1.37 -19.91
N GLY A 135 -14.75 -1.15 -19.33
CA GLY A 135 -15.72 -2.20 -19.07
C GLY A 135 -16.50 -2.60 -20.33
N SER A 136 -16.86 -3.87 -20.46
CA SER A 136 -17.81 -4.35 -21.46
C SER A 136 -19.21 -4.49 -20.84
N CYS A 137 -20.24 -4.19 -21.62
CA CYS A 137 -21.62 -4.49 -21.33
C CYS A 137 -22.27 -5.41 -22.39
N SER A 138 -21.47 -6.19 -23.09
CA SER A 138 -21.92 -7.04 -24.21
C SER A 138 -22.75 -8.25 -23.77
N VAL A 139 -22.59 -8.71 -22.52
CA VAL A 139 -23.29 -9.88 -21.96
C VAL A 139 -24.05 -9.52 -20.67
N PHE A 140 -23.45 -8.68 -19.84
CA PHE A 140 -24.03 -8.19 -18.58
C PHE A 140 -24.06 -6.67 -18.56
N GLY A 141 -24.88 -6.07 -17.70
CA GLY A 141 -24.88 -4.62 -17.51
C GLY A 141 -23.55 -4.12 -16.94
N CYS A 142 -23.29 -2.81 -17.10
CA CYS A 142 -22.10 -2.19 -16.51
C CYS A 142 -22.09 -2.32 -14.99
N TYR A 143 -20.93 -2.68 -14.45
CA TYR A 143 -20.72 -2.76 -13.00
C TYR A 143 -20.97 -1.42 -12.30
N SER A 144 -21.73 -1.44 -11.20
CA SER A 144 -22.14 -0.23 -10.49
C SER A 144 -20.99 0.50 -9.79
N TYR A 145 -19.89 -0.20 -9.47
CA TYR A 145 -18.69 0.45 -8.93
C TYR A 145 -18.11 1.53 -9.84
N ARG A 146 -18.39 1.44 -11.15
CA ARG A 146 -17.95 2.41 -12.14
C ARG A 146 -18.65 3.76 -12.01
N GLY A 147 -19.66 3.86 -11.14
CA GLY A 147 -20.40 5.09 -10.90
C GLY A 147 -21.40 5.40 -12.02
N PRO A 148 -21.59 6.68 -12.39
CA PRO A 148 -22.56 7.09 -13.40
C PRO A 148 -22.10 6.71 -14.82
N VAL A 149 -22.32 5.44 -15.17
CA VAL A 149 -22.06 4.85 -16.50
C VAL A 149 -23.35 4.59 -17.29
N GLN A 150 -23.20 4.48 -18.60
CA GLN A 150 -24.18 3.99 -19.56
C GLN A 150 -23.52 2.94 -20.47
N CYS A 151 -24.31 1.99 -20.97
CA CYS A 151 -23.85 1.04 -21.96
C CYS A 151 -24.03 1.66 -23.36
N ALA A 152 -22.94 1.81 -24.11
CA ALA A 152 -22.95 2.30 -25.48
C ALA A 152 -22.09 1.35 -26.33
N ASP A 153 -22.68 0.79 -27.40
CA ASP A 153 -22.00 -0.13 -28.34
C ASP A 153 -21.29 -1.33 -27.68
N GLY A 154 -21.89 -1.88 -26.61
CA GLY A 154 -21.31 -3.00 -25.86
C GLY A 154 -20.15 -2.60 -24.94
N ALA A 155 -19.83 -1.31 -24.82
CA ALA A 155 -18.85 -0.76 -23.90
C ALA A 155 -19.51 0.09 -22.80
N CYS A 156 -18.94 0.03 -21.60
CA CYS A 156 -19.33 0.87 -20.49
C CYS A 156 -18.65 2.24 -20.60
N VAL A 157 -19.46 3.29 -20.75
CA VAL A 157 -18.98 4.67 -20.88
C VAL A 157 -19.57 5.55 -19.80
N CYS A 158 -18.83 6.55 -19.30
CA CYS A 158 -19.37 7.53 -18.36
C CYS A 158 -20.54 8.29 -18.97
N LYS A 159 -21.54 8.65 -18.16
CA LYS A 159 -22.63 9.54 -18.55
C LYS A 159 -22.08 10.94 -18.89
N ALA A 160 -22.88 11.74 -19.61
CA ALA A 160 -22.50 13.11 -19.95
C ALA A 160 -22.22 13.94 -18.69
N GLY A 161 -21.21 14.81 -18.73
CA GLY A 161 -20.73 15.58 -17.58
C GLY A 161 -19.85 14.80 -16.58
N TYR A 162 -19.55 13.53 -16.87
CA TYR A 162 -18.62 12.71 -16.08
C TYR A 162 -17.47 12.22 -16.94
N CYS A 163 -16.31 12.15 -16.32
CA CYS A 163 -15.05 11.67 -16.86
C CYS A 163 -14.72 10.34 -16.24
N THR A 164 -14.23 9.41 -17.05
CA THR A 164 -13.58 8.21 -16.55
C THR A 164 -12.31 8.66 -15.82
N ALA A 165 -12.33 8.50 -14.49
CA ALA A 165 -11.10 8.34 -13.76
C ALA A 165 -10.46 7.03 -14.17
N ASP A 166 -9.16 7.05 -14.06
CA ASP A 166 -8.32 6.03 -14.61
C ASP A 166 -8.62 4.64 -13.99
N ASP A 167 -9.12 4.52 -12.76
CA ASP A 167 -9.56 3.24 -12.17
C ASP A 167 -10.84 2.63 -12.83
N GLY A 168 -11.34 3.23 -13.91
CA GLY A 168 -12.51 2.79 -14.65
C GLY A 168 -13.83 3.29 -14.04
N THR A 169 -13.76 4.22 -13.08
CA THR A 169 -14.92 4.84 -12.44
C THR A 169 -15.16 6.26 -12.97
N CYS A 170 -16.39 6.76 -12.87
CA CYS A 170 -16.80 8.03 -13.47
C CYS A 170 -16.94 9.13 -12.42
N HIS A 171 -16.22 10.24 -12.61
CA HIS A 171 -16.17 11.39 -11.70
C HIS A 171 -16.46 12.68 -12.46
N GLN A 172 -17.04 13.66 -11.78
CA GLN A 172 -17.10 15.00 -12.35
C GLN A 172 -15.70 15.60 -12.38
N PRO A 173 -15.29 16.22 -13.50
CA PRO A 173 -13.98 16.81 -13.57
C PRO A 173 -13.88 18.02 -12.63
N LYS A 174 -12.76 18.10 -11.91
CA LYS A 174 -12.51 19.12 -10.90
C LYS A 174 -11.75 20.30 -11.50
N PRO A 175 -11.86 21.50 -10.91
CA PRO A 175 -11.01 22.63 -11.28
C PRO A 175 -9.52 22.27 -11.20
N PRO A 176 -8.65 22.90 -12.01
CA PRO A 176 -7.21 22.79 -11.84
C PRO A 176 -6.76 23.21 -10.43
N ILE A 177 -5.68 22.60 -9.96
CA ILE A 177 -5.04 22.90 -8.68
C ILE A 177 -3.60 23.38 -8.91
N SER A 178 -3.10 24.14 -7.94
CA SER A 178 -1.71 24.54 -7.81
C SER A 178 -1.02 23.69 -6.76
N ALA A 179 0.02 22.95 -7.15
CA ALA A 179 0.83 22.15 -6.23
C ALA A 179 2.32 22.45 -6.39
N ARG A 180 3.12 22.12 -5.37
CA ARG A 180 4.59 22.12 -5.48
C ARG A 180 5.07 20.82 -6.10
N VAL A 181 6.02 20.94 -7.03
CA VAL A 181 6.73 19.81 -7.64
C VAL A 181 8.20 19.96 -7.29
N ALA A 182 8.74 18.95 -6.61
CA ALA A 182 10.11 18.95 -6.12
C ALA A 182 10.97 17.99 -6.97
N PRO A 183 11.86 18.50 -7.83
CA PRO A 183 12.83 17.66 -8.52
C PRO A 183 13.83 17.11 -7.51
N VAL A 184 13.99 15.80 -7.51
CA VAL A 184 14.96 15.09 -6.67
C VAL A 184 15.66 14.07 -7.56
N HIS A 185 16.83 14.43 -8.07
CA HIS A 185 17.65 13.60 -8.97
C HIS A 185 19.13 13.97 -8.81
N PHE A 186 20.05 13.36 -9.55
CA PHE A 186 21.49 13.56 -9.33
C PHE A 186 21.95 15.03 -9.45
N ASP A 187 21.41 15.76 -10.45
CA ASP A 187 21.68 17.20 -10.63
C ASP A 187 20.95 18.11 -9.62
N ALA A 188 19.94 17.61 -8.92
CA ALA A 188 19.16 18.34 -7.91
C ALA A 188 18.84 17.41 -6.71
N PRO A 189 19.83 17.00 -5.90
CA PRO A 189 19.67 15.92 -4.92
C PRO A 189 19.01 16.39 -3.61
N GLN A 190 18.34 17.54 -3.60
CA GLN A 190 17.80 18.16 -2.39
C GLN A 190 16.33 17.75 -2.20
N PHE A 191 16.05 17.05 -1.11
CA PHE A 191 14.68 16.72 -0.72
C PHE A 191 13.89 17.96 -0.28
N PRO A 192 12.57 18.01 -0.48
CA PRO A 192 11.77 19.19 -0.15
C PRO A 192 11.43 19.29 1.35
N GLY A 193 11.17 20.53 1.80
CA GLY A 193 10.54 20.81 3.09
C GLY A 193 11.29 20.24 4.31
N PRO A 194 10.58 19.71 5.33
CA PRO A 194 11.22 19.20 6.54
C PRO A 194 12.14 17.99 6.25
N GLN A 195 11.93 17.30 5.13
CA GLN A 195 12.70 16.11 4.75
C GLN A 195 14.18 16.40 4.48
N ALA A 196 14.53 17.65 4.12
CA ALA A 196 15.92 18.07 3.89
C ALA A 196 16.77 18.14 5.17
N THR A 197 16.12 18.19 6.34
CA THR A 197 16.76 18.54 7.63
C THR A 197 16.67 17.41 8.65
N ILE A 198 16.42 16.18 8.20
CA ILE A 198 16.35 15.00 9.06
C ILE A 198 17.77 14.66 9.52
N ARG A 199 17.99 14.59 10.83
CA ARG A 199 19.25 14.16 11.45
C ARG A 199 19.14 12.79 12.10
N THR A 200 17.94 12.44 12.54
CA THR A 200 17.70 11.20 13.27
C THR A 200 16.42 10.54 12.75
N GLY A 201 16.50 9.27 12.36
CA GLY A 201 15.32 8.52 11.92
C GLY A 201 15.17 7.15 12.58
N VAL A 202 13.93 6.67 12.63
CA VAL A 202 13.59 5.31 13.05
C VAL A 202 12.87 4.61 11.91
N CYS A 203 13.36 3.41 11.58
CA CYS A 203 12.84 2.57 10.53
C CYS A 203 12.05 1.40 11.14
N PHE A 204 10.82 1.18 10.68
CA PHE A 204 10.01 0.02 11.07
C PHE A 204 9.71 -0.86 9.86
N SER A 205 10.25 -2.07 9.86
CA SER A 205 10.09 -2.99 8.73
C SER A 205 8.65 -3.48 8.55
N GLY A 206 8.36 -4.04 7.38
CA GLY A 206 7.14 -4.81 7.14
C GLY A 206 7.13 -6.16 7.85
N GLY A 207 6.01 -6.89 7.68
CA GLY A 207 5.77 -8.17 8.36
C GLY A 207 4.34 -8.39 8.86
N GLY A 208 3.42 -7.47 8.56
CA GLY A 208 2.02 -7.52 8.97
C GLY A 208 1.83 -7.39 10.48
N SER A 209 0.92 -8.18 11.05
CA SER A 209 0.59 -8.14 12.48
C SER A 209 1.80 -8.33 13.41
N ARG A 210 2.79 -9.15 13.02
CA ARG A 210 4.06 -9.28 13.75
C ARG A 210 4.79 -7.94 13.88
N ALA A 211 5.00 -7.28 12.75
CA ALA A 211 5.73 -6.02 12.71
C ALA A 211 4.96 -4.92 13.46
N LEU A 212 3.62 -4.89 13.34
CA LEU A 212 2.77 -3.98 14.11
C LEU A 212 2.93 -4.20 15.62
N SER A 213 2.75 -5.43 16.10
CA SER A 213 2.85 -5.76 17.53
C SER A 213 4.24 -5.50 18.09
N PHE A 214 5.30 -5.77 17.31
CA PHE A 214 6.67 -5.47 17.72
C PHE A 214 6.93 -3.96 17.76
N THR A 215 6.50 -3.23 16.74
CA THR A 215 6.63 -1.77 16.63
C THR A 215 5.90 -1.06 17.77
N LEU A 216 4.74 -1.56 18.19
CA LEU A 216 4.01 -1.06 19.36
C LEU A 216 4.91 -1.02 20.61
N GLY A 217 5.59 -2.13 20.91
CA GLY A 217 6.51 -2.22 22.04
C GLY A 217 7.67 -1.24 21.94
N VAL A 218 8.28 -1.13 20.76
CA VAL A 218 9.38 -0.21 20.50
C VAL A 218 8.94 1.24 20.68
N LEU A 219 7.80 1.64 20.11
CA LEU A 219 7.25 2.99 20.26
C LEU A 219 6.93 3.31 21.73
N ARG A 220 6.38 2.34 22.47
CA ARG A 220 6.11 2.51 23.92
C ARG A 220 7.39 2.76 24.70
N ALA A 221 8.46 2.03 24.42
CA ALA A 221 9.77 2.28 25.04
C ALA A 221 10.35 3.64 24.66
N LEU A 222 10.24 4.05 23.39
CA LEU A 222 10.74 5.36 22.95
C LEU A 222 9.99 6.53 23.60
N GLU A 223 8.68 6.39 23.80
CA GLU A 223 7.84 7.39 24.49
C GLU A 223 8.18 7.48 25.98
N SER A 224 8.19 6.34 26.67
CA SER A 224 8.48 6.28 28.11
C SER A 224 9.89 6.77 28.46
N LEU A 225 10.88 6.51 27.59
CA LEU A 225 12.24 7.04 27.70
C LEU A 225 12.37 8.50 27.21
N LYS A 226 11.28 9.12 26.75
CA LYS A 226 11.24 10.51 26.24
C LYS A 226 12.18 10.76 25.06
N LEU A 227 12.34 9.76 24.20
CA LEU A 227 13.24 9.82 23.04
C LEU A 227 12.56 10.34 21.77
N ILE A 228 11.23 10.26 21.67
CA ILE A 228 10.45 10.73 20.50
C ILE A 228 10.74 12.19 20.11
N PRO A 229 10.88 13.16 21.04
CA PRO A 229 11.25 14.53 20.68
C PRO A 229 12.59 14.68 19.95
N HIS A 230 13.45 13.66 20.00
CA HIS A 230 14.74 13.61 19.33
C HIS A 230 14.72 12.85 17.99
N VAL A 231 13.57 12.31 17.60
CA VAL A 231 13.35 11.61 16.33
C VAL A 231 12.77 12.59 15.30
N ASP A 232 13.52 12.86 14.23
CA ASP A 232 13.06 13.76 13.17
C ASP A 232 12.12 13.05 12.19
N ALA A 233 12.33 11.75 11.95
CA ALA A 233 11.56 10.99 10.98
C ALA A 233 11.26 9.55 11.39
N ILE A 234 10.06 9.09 11.01
CA ILE A 234 9.75 7.66 10.93
C ILE A 234 9.70 7.27 9.45
N SER A 235 10.36 6.16 9.10
CA SER A 235 10.24 5.52 7.79
C SER A 235 9.73 4.09 8.00
N SER A 236 8.69 3.66 7.30
CA SER A 236 8.13 2.34 7.56
C SER A 236 7.48 1.69 6.37
N VAL A 237 7.28 0.37 6.48
CA VAL A 237 6.70 -0.48 5.45
C VAL A 237 5.65 -1.39 6.07
N SER A 238 4.54 -1.64 5.36
CA SER A 238 3.54 -2.67 5.68
C SER A 238 3.10 -2.65 7.15
N GLY A 239 3.25 -3.75 7.90
CA GLY A 239 2.92 -3.81 9.33
C GLY A 239 3.55 -2.71 10.20
N GLY A 240 4.77 -2.28 9.88
CA GLY A 240 5.40 -1.11 10.50
C GLY A 240 4.69 0.20 10.14
N THR A 241 4.20 0.34 8.91
CA THR A 241 3.33 1.44 8.47
C THR A 241 1.98 1.44 9.17
N TRP A 242 1.37 0.28 9.45
CA TRP A 242 0.09 0.21 10.17
C TRP A 242 0.22 0.84 11.56
N ALA A 243 1.22 0.41 12.32
CA ALA A 243 1.52 0.96 13.64
C ALA A 243 1.89 2.45 13.56
N SER A 244 2.81 2.80 12.65
CA SER A 244 3.32 4.17 12.53
C SER A 244 2.24 5.15 12.12
N ALA A 245 1.36 4.80 11.18
CA ALA A 245 0.31 5.70 10.72
C ALA A 245 -0.73 5.99 11.81
N ILE A 246 -1.13 4.97 12.58
CA ILE A 246 -1.98 5.16 13.76
C ILE A 246 -1.28 6.09 14.76
N TYR A 247 -0.01 5.81 15.07
CA TYR A 247 0.79 6.59 16.00
C TYR A 247 0.98 8.06 15.57
N MET A 248 1.18 8.30 14.28
CA MET A 248 1.39 9.62 13.69
C MET A 248 0.11 10.46 13.61
N PHE A 249 -1.06 9.85 13.40
CA PHE A 249 -2.30 10.58 13.09
C PHE A 249 -3.38 10.51 14.15
N ALA A 250 -3.35 9.56 15.08
CA ALA A 250 -4.33 9.50 16.16
C ALA A 250 -4.18 10.73 17.08
N LYS A 251 -5.28 11.48 17.26
CA LYS A 251 -5.35 12.70 18.08
C LYS A 251 -6.35 12.60 19.23
N ASP A 252 -7.38 11.78 19.08
CA ASP A 252 -8.48 11.66 20.04
C ASP A 252 -8.23 10.59 21.12
N VAL A 253 -6.96 10.25 21.38
CA VAL A 253 -6.51 9.22 22.32
C VAL A 253 -5.20 9.65 22.97
N SER A 254 -5.01 9.34 24.25
CA SER A 254 -3.73 9.57 24.92
C SER A 254 -2.67 8.58 24.42
N VAL A 255 -1.39 8.88 24.66
CA VAL A 255 -0.30 7.98 24.29
C VAL A 255 -0.40 6.66 25.05
N GLU A 256 -0.79 6.72 26.32
CA GLU A 256 -0.99 5.58 27.21
C GLU A 256 -2.18 4.72 26.77
N GLU A 257 -3.30 5.31 26.34
CA GLU A 257 -4.42 4.55 25.78
C GLU A 257 -4.05 3.90 24.44
N LEU A 258 -3.28 4.63 23.61
CA LEU A 258 -2.88 4.17 22.28
C LEU A 258 -1.86 3.02 22.36
N LEU A 259 -0.82 3.19 23.16
CA LEU A 259 0.31 2.27 23.24
C LEU A 259 0.21 1.29 24.40
N GLY A 260 -0.64 1.56 25.40
CA GLY A 260 -0.71 0.81 26.65
C GLY A 260 0.32 1.29 27.67
N GLU A 261 0.12 0.92 28.92
CA GLU A 261 1.08 1.15 30.00
C GLU A 261 2.39 0.40 29.76
N ASP A 262 3.45 0.90 30.38
CA ASP A 262 4.77 0.27 30.40
C ASP A 262 4.68 -1.17 30.90
N THR A 263 5.39 -2.08 30.23
CA THR A 263 5.41 -3.49 30.59
C THR A 263 6.81 -3.99 30.95
N HIS A 264 6.84 -4.94 31.87
CA HIS A 264 8.05 -5.65 32.28
C HIS A 264 7.83 -7.17 32.15
N PRO A 265 8.87 -7.96 31.84
CA PRO A 265 8.69 -9.40 31.60
C PRO A 265 8.00 -10.11 32.77
N ASN A 266 8.34 -9.73 34.01
CA ASN A 266 7.83 -10.34 35.24
C ASN A 266 6.34 -10.08 35.54
N VAL A 267 5.69 -9.15 34.82
CA VAL A 267 4.25 -8.90 34.95
C VAL A 267 3.43 -9.49 33.81
N LEU A 268 4.07 -10.10 32.81
CA LEU A 268 3.42 -10.72 31.65
C LEU A 268 2.87 -12.12 31.97
N THR A 269 1.96 -12.22 32.93
CA THR A 269 1.25 -13.46 33.27
C THR A 269 0.34 -13.87 32.11
N MET A 270 -0.02 -15.16 32.01
CA MET A 270 -0.98 -15.60 31.00
C MET A 270 -2.34 -14.91 31.12
N ALA A 271 -2.74 -14.49 32.32
CA ALA A 271 -3.93 -13.67 32.54
C ALA A 271 -3.75 -12.28 31.91
N LYS A 272 -2.65 -11.59 32.21
CA LYS A 272 -2.33 -10.27 31.65
C LYS A 272 -2.25 -10.30 30.13
N LEU A 273 -1.60 -11.34 29.58
CA LEU A 273 -1.46 -11.50 28.14
C LEU A 273 -2.81 -11.68 27.43
N ARG A 274 -3.79 -12.33 28.06
CA ARG A 274 -5.12 -12.55 27.48
C ARG A 274 -6.03 -11.32 27.53
N GLU A 275 -5.65 -10.26 28.24
CA GLU A 275 -6.37 -8.98 28.20
C GLU A 275 -6.37 -8.40 26.79
N VAL A 276 -7.38 -7.58 26.48
CA VAL A 276 -7.43 -6.84 25.21
C VAL A 276 -6.16 -6.00 25.09
N PRO A 277 -5.45 -6.05 23.94
CA PRO A 277 -4.24 -5.25 23.78
C PRO A 277 -4.54 -3.75 23.84
N ALA A 278 -3.48 -2.95 23.99
CA ALA A 278 -3.59 -1.51 23.78
C ALA A 278 -4.22 -1.19 22.43
N ARG A 279 -4.90 -0.04 22.29
CA ARG A 279 -5.74 0.25 21.11
C ARG A 279 -5.02 0.03 19.79
N LEU A 280 -3.76 0.46 19.68
CA LEU A 280 -2.94 0.23 18.48
C LEU A 280 -2.73 -1.26 18.22
N GLY A 281 -2.39 -2.03 19.25
CA GLY A 281 -2.15 -3.46 19.17
C GLY A 281 -3.40 -4.29 18.86
N ASP A 282 -4.58 -3.84 19.29
CA ASP A 282 -5.83 -4.58 19.07
C ASP A 282 -6.17 -4.72 17.59
N VAL A 283 -5.68 -3.81 16.73
CA VAL A 283 -5.79 -3.95 15.27
C VAL A 283 -5.23 -5.29 14.77
N ALA A 284 -4.15 -5.80 15.37
CA ALA A 284 -3.55 -7.07 14.99
C ALA A 284 -4.42 -8.30 15.36
N THR A 285 -5.48 -8.13 16.16
CA THR A 285 -6.44 -9.20 16.50
C THR A 285 -7.55 -9.35 15.46
N THR A 286 -7.68 -8.39 14.53
CA THR A 286 -8.73 -8.40 13.49
C THR A 286 -8.42 -9.39 12.37
N ASN A 287 -9.29 -10.39 12.17
CA ASN A 287 -9.15 -11.31 11.04
C ASN A 287 -9.63 -10.66 9.73
N ILE A 288 -8.68 -10.40 8.84
CA ILE A 288 -8.92 -9.73 7.56
C ILE A 288 -9.58 -10.67 6.53
N ALA A 289 -9.38 -12.00 6.60
CA ALA A 289 -9.94 -12.93 5.60
C ALA A 289 -11.47 -13.05 5.65
N SER A 290 -12.08 -13.00 6.83
CA SER A 290 -13.55 -12.96 6.94
C SER A 290 -14.15 -11.68 6.34
N LYS A 291 -13.40 -10.57 6.39
CA LYS A 291 -13.76 -9.32 5.71
C LYS A 291 -13.61 -9.42 4.19
N ILE A 292 -12.57 -10.08 3.69
CA ILE A 292 -12.39 -10.31 2.23
C ILE A 292 -13.56 -11.13 1.67
N SER A 293 -13.88 -12.29 2.27
CA SER A 293 -14.95 -13.16 1.78
C SER A 293 -16.31 -12.48 1.82
N SER A 294 -16.59 -11.72 2.89
CA SER A 294 -17.84 -10.96 2.98
C SER A 294 -17.87 -9.79 1.99
N MET A 295 -16.76 -9.06 1.80
CA MET A 295 -16.66 -8.03 0.77
C MET A 295 -16.88 -8.62 -0.63
N MET A 296 -16.17 -9.68 -1.03
CA MET A 296 -16.33 -10.30 -2.35
C MET A 296 -17.75 -10.84 -2.61
N PHE A 297 -18.40 -11.40 -1.58
CA PHE A 297 -19.74 -11.97 -1.71
C PHE A 297 -20.83 -10.88 -1.79
N VAL A 298 -20.68 -9.80 -1.02
CA VAL A 298 -21.61 -8.66 -1.01
C VAL A 298 -21.36 -7.74 -2.21
N SER A 299 -20.13 -7.68 -2.73
CA SER A 299 -19.73 -6.67 -3.71
C SER A 299 -19.82 -7.09 -5.17
N LYS A 300 -20.64 -8.07 -5.55
CA LYS A 300 -20.82 -8.51 -6.95
C LYS A 300 -21.04 -7.30 -7.88
N GLY A 301 -19.97 -6.80 -8.49
CA GLY A 301 -20.00 -5.64 -9.38
C GLY A 301 -20.08 -4.26 -8.71
N SER A 302 -19.98 -4.12 -7.37
CA SER A 302 -20.12 -2.84 -6.65
C SER A 302 -18.84 -2.30 -6.01
N THR A 303 -17.74 -3.06 -6.01
CA THR A 303 -16.41 -2.60 -5.59
C THR A 303 -15.39 -2.73 -6.71
N ASN A 304 -14.60 -1.68 -6.94
CA ASN A 304 -13.45 -1.72 -7.84
C ASN A 304 -12.38 -2.67 -7.27
N PRO A 305 -11.93 -3.71 -8.01
CA PRO A 305 -10.90 -4.65 -7.55
C PRO A 305 -9.60 -3.99 -7.08
N HIS A 306 -9.13 -2.95 -7.77
CA HIS A 306 -7.90 -2.21 -7.42
C HIS A 306 -8.02 -1.42 -6.10
N ASP A 307 -9.25 -1.13 -5.66
CA ASP A 307 -9.54 -0.43 -4.41
C ASP A 307 -9.83 -1.38 -3.25
N MET A 308 -10.10 -2.66 -3.53
CA MET A 308 -10.58 -3.61 -2.55
C MET A 308 -9.56 -3.78 -1.41
N TRP A 309 -8.28 -3.87 -1.76
CA TRP A 309 -7.19 -4.00 -0.79
C TRP A 309 -7.06 -2.75 0.10
N ILE A 310 -7.11 -1.56 -0.49
CA ILE A 310 -7.08 -0.29 0.25
C ILE A 310 -8.26 -0.21 1.22
N LYS A 311 -9.47 -0.50 0.77
CA LYS A 311 -10.69 -0.46 1.62
C LYS A 311 -10.59 -1.42 2.79
N LEU A 312 -10.11 -2.62 2.55
CA LEU A 312 -9.95 -3.65 3.56
C LEU A 312 -9.03 -3.21 4.70
N TYR A 313 -7.86 -2.67 4.35
CA TYR A 313 -6.90 -2.19 5.35
C TYR A 313 -7.36 -0.88 6.01
N ALA A 314 -8.02 0.02 5.27
CA ALA A 314 -8.65 1.19 5.87
C ALA A 314 -9.69 0.78 6.94
N GLU A 315 -10.52 -0.23 6.66
CA GLU A 315 -11.53 -0.71 7.60
C GLU A 315 -10.96 -1.51 8.78
N ALA A 316 -9.88 -2.27 8.57
CA ALA A 316 -9.27 -3.08 9.62
C ALA A 316 -8.33 -2.26 10.52
N VAL A 317 -7.54 -1.36 9.95
CA VAL A 317 -6.45 -0.66 10.63
C VAL A 317 -6.83 0.76 11.03
N LEU A 318 -7.44 1.53 10.13
CA LEU A 318 -7.63 2.97 10.33
C LEU A 318 -9.00 3.35 10.92
N LYS A 319 -10.05 2.60 10.59
CA LYS A 319 -11.43 2.91 11.01
C LYS A 319 -11.60 2.97 12.54
N PRO A 320 -10.96 2.11 13.36
CA PRO A 320 -11.04 2.20 14.82
C PRO A 320 -10.54 3.53 15.42
N PHE A 321 -9.83 4.34 14.63
CA PHE A 321 -9.26 5.62 15.04
C PHE A 321 -9.87 6.81 14.27
N GLY A 322 -10.92 6.58 13.48
CA GLY A 322 -11.52 7.64 12.63
C GLY A 322 -10.64 8.06 11.44
N LEU A 323 -9.61 7.29 11.11
CA LEU A 323 -8.60 7.66 10.12
C LEU A 323 -8.86 7.08 8.71
N ALA A 324 -9.97 6.35 8.51
CA ALA A 324 -10.26 5.61 7.29
C ALA A 324 -10.93 6.42 6.17
N ASN A 325 -11.09 7.74 6.33
CA ASN A 325 -11.81 8.57 5.37
C ASN A 325 -10.99 8.78 4.09
N ARG A 326 -11.36 8.05 3.04
CA ARG A 326 -10.70 8.10 1.72
C ARG A 326 -10.92 9.39 0.93
N SER A 327 -11.79 10.27 1.40
CA SER A 327 -12.03 11.58 0.77
C SER A 327 -11.12 12.67 1.34
N GLN A 328 -10.33 12.37 2.37
CA GLN A 328 -9.41 13.33 2.96
C GLN A 328 -8.00 13.19 2.39
N TYR A 329 -7.44 14.31 1.95
CA TYR A 329 -6.02 14.46 1.62
C TYR A 329 -5.17 14.47 2.89
N MET A 330 -3.86 14.40 2.69
CA MET A 330 -2.87 14.64 3.75
C MET A 330 -2.15 15.97 3.51
N ALA A 331 -1.75 16.61 4.61
CA ALA A 331 -0.77 17.69 4.61
C ALA A 331 0.23 17.48 5.77
N ALA A 332 1.43 18.05 5.63
CA ALA A 332 2.53 17.87 6.58
C ALA A 332 2.20 18.29 8.02
N ASN A 333 1.54 19.44 8.13
CA ASN A 333 1.19 20.15 9.36
C ASN A 333 0.20 21.28 9.01
N GLU A 334 -0.27 22.02 10.02
CA GLU A 334 -1.21 23.12 9.82
C GLU A 334 -0.63 24.24 8.95
N GLU A 335 0.65 24.58 9.07
CA GLU A 335 1.30 25.60 8.24
C GLU A 335 1.29 25.24 6.75
N SER A 336 1.68 24.00 6.43
CA SER A 336 1.65 23.49 5.05
C SER A 336 0.23 23.45 4.51
N LEU A 337 -0.75 23.12 5.35
CA LEU A 337 -2.15 23.11 4.99
C LEU A 337 -2.65 24.52 4.65
N GLN A 338 -2.35 25.54 5.46
CA GLN A 338 -2.71 26.92 5.13
C GLN A 338 -2.11 27.35 3.79
N SER A 339 -0.83 27.03 3.54
CA SER A 339 -0.19 27.32 2.26
C SER A 339 -0.86 26.61 1.06
N ILE A 340 -1.40 25.40 1.26
CA ILE A 340 -2.17 24.69 0.23
C ILE A 340 -3.49 25.41 -0.04
N LEU A 341 -4.23 25.80 1.01
CA LEU A 341 -5.52 26.47 0.91
C LEU A 341 -5.42 27.86 0.27
N GLU A 342 -4.37 28.61 0.58
CA GLU A 342 -4.08 29.92 -0.04
C GLU A 342 -3.90 29.82 -1.55
N ARG A 343 -3.20 28.77 -2.03
CA ARG A 343 -2.99 28.51 -3.46
C ARG A 343 -4.21 27.87 -4.14
N ASN A 344 -5.12 27.27 -3.37
CA ASN A 344 -6.24 26.49 -3.86
C ASN A 344 -7.53 26.85 -3.12
N PRO A 345 -8.14 28.02 -3.42
CA PRO A 345 -9.32 28.51 -2.70
C PRO A 345 -10.59 27.64 -2.86
N GLY A 346 -10.57 26.66 -3.77
CA GLY A 346 -11.61 25.65 -3.92
C GLY A 346 -11.49 24.46 -2.96
N LEU A 347 -10.43 24.39 -2.16
CA LEU A 347 -10.22 23.37 -1.13
C LEU A 347 -10.53 23.93 0.26
N THR A 348 -10.94 23.07 1.19
CA THR A 348 -11.28 23.45 2.56
C THR A 348 -10.51 22.62 3.58
N ARG A 349 -10.38 23.14 4.81
CA ARG A 349 -9.64 22.52 5.92
C ARG A 349 -10.13 21.11 6.26
N GLU A 350 -11.43 20.86 6.15
CA GLU A 350 -12.10 19.60 6.52
C GLU A 350 -11.72 18.45 5.58
N GLN A 351 -11.25 18.78 4.37
CA GLN A 351 -10.76 17.82 3.39
C GLN A 351 -9.36 17.30 3.71
N PHE A 352 -8.72 17.75 4.80
CA PHE A 352 -7.34 17.40 5.10
C PHE A 352 -7.16 16.80 6.49
N MET A 353 -6.29 15.80 6.55
CA MET A 353 -5.71 15.27 7.76
C MET A 353 -4.27 15.77 7.88
N VAL A 354 -3.87 16.13 9.10
CA VAL A 354 -2.47 16.45 9.42
C VAL A 354 -2.03 15.59 10.61
N PRO A 355 -0.76 15.15 10.67
CA PRO A 355 -0.22 14.42 11.81
C PRO A 355 -0.40 15.13 13.15
N ASN A 356 -0.25 14.39 14.24
CA ASN A 356 -0.17 14.91 15.59
C ASN A 356 1.17 15.68 15.76
N PRO A 357 1.16 16.96 16.17
CA PRO A 357 2.37 17.79 16.24
C PRO A 357 3.38 17.33 17.31
N LEU A 358 3.00 16.44 18.23
CA LEU A 358 3.89 15.83 19.22
C LEU A 358 4.63 14.60 18.67
N ARG A 359 4.54 14.34 17.36
CA ARG A 359 5.15 13.21 16.68
C ARG A 359 6.27 13.69 15.76
N PRO A 360 7.15 12.79 15.29
CA PRO A 360 8.24 13.16 14.38
C PRO A 360 7.75 13.98 13.19
N LYS A 361 8.51 15.02 12.83
CA LYS A 361 8.12 16.00 11.80
C LYS A 361 8.01 15.43 10.39
N THR A 362 8.48 14.20 10.16
CA THR A 362 8.45 13.53 8.86
C THR A 362 8.02 12.08 9.02
N PHE A 363 7.13 11.62 8.15
CA PHE A 363 6.67 10.24 8.12
C PHE A 363 6.67 9.70 6.69
N ILE A 364 7.57 8.77 6.40
CA ILE A 364 7.74 8.17 5.08
C ILE A 364 7.15 6.76 5.11
N MET A 365 6.12 6.53 4.30
CA MET A 365 5.51 5.23 4.07
C MET A 365 6.07 4.68 2.76
N GLY A 366 6.74 3.53 2.83
CA GLY A 366 7.33 2.86 1.68
C GLY A 366 6.30 2.08 0.88
N GLY A 367 6.30 2.26 -0.43
CA GLY A 367 5.60 1.47 -1.43
C GLY A 367 6.51 1.20 -2.61
N THR A 368 5.98 0.52 -3.62
CA THR A 368 6.70 0.23 -4.86
C THR A 368 5.90 0.73 -6.05
N MET A 369 6.57 1.39 -6.98
CA MET A 369 6.01 1.68 -8.30
C MET A 369 6.47 0.57 -9.25
N LEU A 370 5.53 -0.29 -9.62
CA LEU A 370 5.82 -1.53 -10.36
C LEU A 370 5.92 -1.26 -11.85
N ALA A 371 4.79 -1.08 -12.53
CA ALA A 371 4.74 -0.89 -13.97
C ALA A 371 3.47 -0.18 -14.41
N PRO A 372 3.47 0.46 -15.59
CA PRO A 372 2.24 0.90 -16.23
C PRO A 372 1.29 -0.29 -16.49
N LEU A 373 -0.03 -0.06 -16.41
CA LEU A 373 -1.03 -1.08 -16.69
C LEU A 373 -0.80 -1.76 -18.05
N GLY A 374 -0.86 -3.09 -18.04
CA GLY A 374 -0.60 -3.93 -19.22
C GLY A 374 0.88 -4.27 -19.46
N LEU A 375 1.78 -3.75 -18.62
CA LEU A 375 3.20 -4.11 -18.59
C LEU A 375 3.55 -4.76 -17.25
N SER A 376 4.75 -5.32 -17.14
CA SER A 376 5.24 -5.96 -15.92
C SER A 376 6.53 -5.31 -15.45
N ALA A 377 6.69 -5.19 -14.15
CA ALA A 377 7.91 -4.68 -13.54
C ALA A 377 9.09 -5.62 -13.78
N THR A 378 10.29 -5.07 -13.74
CA THR A 378 11.58 -5.76 -13.85
C THR A 378 12.52 -5.19 -12.78
N GLU A 379 13.64 -5.87 -12.54
CA GLU A 379 14.68 -5.38 -11.64
C GLU A 379 15.15 -3.96 -11.97
N ASP A 380 15.21 -3.62 -13.26
CA ASP A 380 15.66 -2.30 -13.71
C ASP A 380 14.56 -1.25 -13.61
N SER A 381 13.29 -1.63 -13.72
CA SER A 381 12.16 -0.70 -13.82
C SER A 381 11.40 -0.46 -12.52
N ALA A 382 11.38 -1.43 -11.59
CA ALA A 382 10.76 -1.25 -10.29
C ALA A 382 11.50 -0.17 -9.49
N VAL A 383 10.77 0.78 -8.91
CA VAL A 383 11.35 1.86 -8.09
C VAL A 383 10.56 2.08 -6.81
N SER A 384 11.23 2.61 -5.77
CA SER A 384 10.55 2.99 -4.53
C SER A 384 9.49 4.06 -4.80
N LEU A 385 8.30 3.89 -4.23
CA LEU A 385 7.32 4.95 -4.05
C LEU A 385 7.39 5.39 -2.59
N GLN A 386 7.73 6.65 -2.36
CA GLN A 386 7.80 7.22 -1.02
C GLN A 386 6.59 8.12 -0.83
N MET A 387 5.73 7.75 0.12
CA MET A 387 4.47 8.43 0.40
C MET A 387 4.59 9.09 1.77
N SER A 388 4.44 10.41 1.84
CA SER A 388 4.51 11.17 3.08
C SER A 388 3.37 12.19 3.12
N PRO A 389 2.95 12.71 4.29
CA PRO A 389 1.86 13.70 4.34
C PRO A 389 2.17 14.99 3.57
N ASP A 390 3.44 15.32 3.36
CA ASP A 390 3.90 16.49 2.61
C ASP A 390 4.05 16.21 1.11
N PHE A 391 4.84 15.19 0.74
CA PHE A 391 5.23 14.89 -0.64
C PHE A 391 5.15 13.39 -0.93
N THR A 392 4.67 13.05 -2.12
CA THR A 392 4.60 11.67 -2.62
C THR A 392 5.23 11.57 -4.01
N GLY A 393 6.01 10.53 -4.24
CA GLY A 393 6.72 10.33 -5.50
C GLY A 393 7.87 9.34 -5.38
N SER A 394 8.71 9.31 -6.40
CA SER A 394 9.89 8.45 -6.46
C SER A 394 11.11 9.32 -6.77
N PRO A 395 12.07 9.44 -5.85
CA PRO A 395 13.27 10.23 -6.08
C PRO A 395 14.22 9.49 -7.00
N PHE A 396 15.02 10.26 -7.75
CA PHE A 396 16.02 9.82 -8.70
C PHE A 396 15.44 9.03 -9.88
N TYR A 397 16.21 8.95 -10.96
CA TYR A 397 15.93 8.02 -12.06
C TYR A 397 16.79 6.78 -11.82
N PRO A 398 16.27 5.55 -11.96
CA PRO A 398 17.05 4.34 -11.72
C PRO A 398 18.26 4.30 -12.64
N LYS A 399 19.47 4.25 -12.06
CA LYS A 399 20.76 4.29 -12.78
C LYS A 399 20.90 5.51 -13.72
N ASP A 400 20.18 6.59 -13.40
CA ASP A 400 20.10 7.82 -14.20
C ASP A 400 19.73 7.59 -15.69
N LYS A 401 18.85 6.61 -15.96
CA LYS A 401 18.49 6.14 -17.32
C LYS A 401 16.97 6.00 -17.51
N LEU A 402 16.57 5.87 -18.78
CA LEU A 402 15.25 5.35 -19.12
C LEU A 402 15.19 3.85 -18.85
N VAL A 403 13.98 3.35 -18.58
CA VAL A 403 13.73 1.93 -18.27
C VAL A 403 12.82 1.28 -19.29
N THR A 404 12.92 -0.04 -19.39
CA THR A 404 11.99 -0.88 -20.16
C THR A 404 11.20 -1.77 -19.21
N TYR A 405 9.93 -2.00 -19.50
CA TYR A 405 9.08 -2.92 -18.75
C TYR A 405 8.91 -4.25 -19.49
N GLY A 406 8.66 -5.33 -18.74
CA GLY A 406 8.27 -6.62 -19.30
C GLY A 406 6.89 -6.58 -19.97
N GLY A 407 6.63 -7.52 -20.88
CA GLY A 407 5.34 -7.63 -21.58
C GLY A 407 5.11 -6.62 -22.71
N GLY A 408 6.06 -5.73 -22.99
CA GLY A 408 5.97 -4.67 -24.01
C GLY A 408 6.95 -4.79 -25.18
N ASP A 409 6.68 -3.99 -26.22
CA ASP A 409 7.35 -3.86 -27.52
C ASP A 409 8.78 -3.25 -27.49
N GLY A 410 9.44 -3.20 -26.32
CA GLY A 410 10.78 -2.62 -26.15
C GLY A 410 10.83 -1.10 -26.01
N ARG A 411 9.70 -0.42 -25.77
CA ARG A 411 9.65 1.03 -25.52
C ARG A 411 10.34 1.42 -24.22
N GLU A 412 10.97 2.59 -24.25
CA GLU A 412 11.64 3.20 -23.10
C GLU A 412 10.74 4.21 -22.37
N PHE A 413 10.85 4.23 -21.04
CA PHE A 413 10.04 5.05 -20.14
C PHE A 413 10.94 5.83 -19.18
N LEU A 414 10.52 7.04 -18.85
CA LEU A 414 11.08 7.80 -17.74
C LEU A 414 10.25 7.53 -16.49
N VAL A 415 10.91 7.21 -15.37
CA VAL A 415 10.26 6.91 -14.08
C VAL A 415 11.02 7.60 -12.94
N GLY A 416 10.29 8.16 -11.99
CA GLY A 416 10.86 8.86 -10.83
C GLY A 416 11.30 10.29 -11.10
N GLY A 417 12.42 10.69 -10.51
CA GLY A 417 13.02 12.02 -10.64
C GLY A 417 12.51 13.08 -9.65
N GLY A 418 11.57 12.75 -8.76
CA GLY A 418 11.08 13.71 -7.79
C GLY A 418 9.71 13.41 -7.20
N PHE A 419 9.11 14.46 -6.65
CA PHE A 419 7.89 14.40 -5.87
C PHE A 419 6.90 15.49 -6.28
N VAL A 420 5.64 15.27 -5.93
CA VAL A 420 4.59 16.29 -5.92
C VAL A 420 3.98 16.35 -4.51
N GLU A 421 3.42 17.50 -4.11
CA GLU A 421 2.66 17.57 -2.86
C GLU A 421 1.56 16.50 -2.84
N SER A 422 1.44 15.80 -1.71
CA SER A 422 0.67 14.56 -1.65
C SER A 422 -0.81 14.72 -1.99
N PHE A 423 -1.40 15.90 -1.74
CA PHE A 423 -2.79 16.16 -2.10
C PHE A 423 -3.05 16.18 -3.63
N ALA A 424 -1.99 16.36 -4.42
CA ALA A 424 -2.05 16.36 -5.88
C ALA A 424 -1.55 15.03 -6.52
N PHE A 425 -1.00 14.12 -5.72
CA PHE A 425 -0.57 12.81 -6.20
C PHE A 425 -1.77 11.97 -6.69
N GLY A 426 -1.57 11.18 -7.74
CA GLY A 426 -2.66 10.49 -8.44
C GLY A 426 -3.44 11.37 -9.41
N GLY A 427 -2.95 12.59 -9.68
CA GLY A 427 -3.49 13.52 -10.66
C GLY A 427 -2.74 13.50 -12.00
N SER A 428 -3.11 14.42 -12.90
CA SER A 428 -2.45 14.54 -14.19
C SER A 428 -1.03 15.10 -14.06
N ALA A 429 -0.22 14.90 -15.11
CA ALA A 429 1.04 15.62 -15.23
C ALA A 429 0.79 17.14 -15.33
N PRO A 430 1.76 18.00 -14.95
CA PRO A 430 1.65 19.45 -15.05
C PRO A 430 1.23 19.92 -16.44
N LEU A 431 0.43 20.98 -16.50
CA LEU A 431 -0.09 21.53 -17.76
C LEU A 431 1.01 22.11 -18.67
N SER A 432 2.17 22.43 -18.10
CA SER A 432 3.33 22.96 -18.83
C SER A 432 4.56 22.04 -18.68
N ALA A 433 5.44 22.08 -19.68
CA ALA A 433 6.72 21.38 -19.64
C ALA A 433 7.62 21.88 -18.50
N ASP A 434 7.63 23.19 -18.25
CA ASP A 434 8.41 23.78 -17.16
C ASP A 434 7.88 23.35 -15.79
N GLY A 435 6.56 23.26 -15.62
CA GLY A 435 5.96 22.75 -14.39
C GLY A 435 6.35 21.31 -14.07
N GLN A 436 6.55 20.46 -15.09
CA GLN A 436 7.03 19.09 -14.91
C GLN A 436 8.51 18.99 -14.53
N ARG A 437 9.29 20.08 -14.64
CA ARG A 437 10.68 20.14 -14.15
C ARG A 437 10.78 20.53 -12.68
N GLY A 438 9.69 21.02 -12.08
CA GLY A 438 9.67 21.50 -10.71
C GLY A 438 9.11 22.91 -10.60
N GLY A 439 8.64 23.27 -9.39
CA GLY A 439 8.14 24.62 -9.11
C GLY A 439 7.33 24.71 -7.83
N GLY A 440 7.14 25.95 -7.36
CA GLY A 440 6.35 26.28 -6.16
C GLY A 440 4.84 26.46 -6.42
N ASP A 441 4.45 26.72 -7.66
CA ASP A 441 3.08 26.97 -8.10
C ASP A 441 2.90 26.32 -9.48
N VAL A 442 2.75 24.99 -9.46
CA VAL A 442 2.62 24.20 -10.68
C VAL A 442 1.15 23.84 -10.89
N GLN A 443 0.60 24.29 -12.01
CA GLN A 443 -0.79 24.04 -12.39
C GLN A 443 -0.96 22.64 -12.99
N MET A 444 -1.93 21.89 -12.48
CA MET A 444 -2.30 20.54 -12.95
C MET A 444 -3.79 20.28 -12.74
N GLU A 445 -4.34 19.26 -13.41
CA GLU A 445 -5.72 18.84 -13.13
C GLU A 445 -5.76 18.10 -11.79
N ALA A 446 -6.77 18.40 -10.96
CA ALA A 446 -6.88 17.77 -9.65
C ALA A 446 -7.11 16.25 -9.77
N PRO A 447 -6.60 15.45 -8.83
CA PRO A 447 -6.81 14.02 -8.85
C PRO A 447 -8.31 13.68 -8.72
N PRO A 448 -8.78 12.62 -9.40
CA PRO A 448 -10.20 12.24 -9.39
C PRO A 448 -10.66 11.88 -7.96
N THR A 449 -9.80 11.22 -7.20
CA THR A 449 -10.00 10.90 -5.78
C THR A 449 -8.84 11.45 -4.95
N ALA A 450 -9.08 11.71 -3.67
CA ALA A 450 -8.00 12.13 -2.78
C ALA A 450 -6.95 11.02 -2.65
N PHE A 451 -5.67 11.40 -2.63
CA PHE A 451 -4.63 10.50 -2.14
C PHE A 451 -4.63 10.56 -0.61
N SER A 452 -5.35 9.60 -0.01
CA SER A 452 -5.63 9.57 1.42
C SER A 452 -4.60 8.75 2.20
N LEU A 453 -4.62 8.86 3.53
CA LEU A 453 -3.84 7.98 4.40
C LEU A 453 -4.17 6.50 4.16
N ALA A 454 -5.44 6.20 3.86
CA ALA A 454 -5.86 4.84 3.50
C ALA A 454 -5.20 4.34 2.21
N ASP A 455 -5.06 5.19 1.18
CA ASP A 455 -4.33 4.81 -0.04
C ASP A 455 -2.86 4.51 0.28
N ALA A 456 -2.20 5.38 1.04
CA ALA A 456 -0.79 5.20 1.40
C ALA A 456 -0.53 3.91 2.20
N ILE A 457 -1.39 3.61 3.20
CA ILE A 457 -1.30 2.36 3.96
C ILE A 457 -1.61 1.17 3.07
N GLY A 458 -2.69 1.23 2.27
CA GLY A 458 -3.08 0.13 1.39
C GLY A 458 -1.99 -0.23 0.39
N ILE A 459 -1.33 0.77 -0.21
CA ILE A 459 -0.17 0.58 -1.08
C ILE A 459 1.01 0.00 -0.30
N SER A 460 1.36 0.58 0.84
CA SER A 460 2.44 0.07 1.72
C SER A 460 2.19 -1.36 2.24
N SER A 461 0.98 -1.91 2.02
CA SER A 461 0.57 -3.25 2.49
C SER A 461 0.26 -4.23 1.36
N ALA A 462 0.47 -3.84 0.10
CA ALA A 462 0.06 -4.55 -1.11
C ALA A 462 0.88 -5.83 -1.41
N ALA A 463 1.17 -6.65 -0.40
CA ALA A 463 1.98 -7.87 -0.54
C ALA A 463 1.12 -9.06 -1.04
N PHE A 464 0.66 -8.98 -2.30
CA PHE A 464 -0.32 -9.90 -2.89
C PHE A 464 0.19 -11.34 -3.09
N ALA A 465 1.51 -11.56 -3.11
CA ALA A 465 2.09 -12.90 -3.21
C ALA A 465 1.57 -13.86 -2.11
N SER A 466 1.35 -13.34 -0.90
CA SER A 466 0.81 -14.11 0.24
C SER A 466 -0.70 -14.36 0.14
N VAL A 467 -1.44 -13.46 -0.52
CA VAL A 467 -2.90 -13.51 -0.71
C VAL A 467 -3.26 -14.51 -1.80
N LEU A 468 -2.48 -14.56 -2.88
CA LEU A 468 -2.69 -15.52 -3.98
C LEU A 468 -2.67 -16.98 -3.53
N LEU A 469 -1.87 -17.28 -2.52
CA LEU A 469 -1.78 -18.61 -1.92
C LEU A 469 -2.99 -18.94 -1.04
N SER A 470 -3.66 -17.92 -0.48
CA SER A 470 -4.76 -18.08 0.48
C SER A 470 -6.15 -17.90 -0.12
N VAL A 471 -6.28 -17.47 -1.39
CA VAL A 471 -7.58 -17.35 -2.08
C VAL A 471 -7.81 -18.63 -2.91
N PRO A 472 -8.58 -19.62 -2.41
CA PRO A 472 -8.81 -20.86 -3.13
C PRO A 472 -9.81 -20.63 -4.25
N ILE A 473 -9.61 -21.33 -5.37
CA ILE A 473 -10.56 -21.74 -6.45
C ILE A 473 -11.51 -20.65 -7.02
N ALA A 474 -12.18 -19.83 -6.22
CA ALA A 474 -13.05 -18.72 -6.61
C ALA A 474 -12.34 -17.66 -7.48
N ALA A 475 -11.13 -17.20 -7.14
CA ALA A 475 -10.39 -16.26 -8.01
C ALA A 475 -10.10 -16.86 -9.40
N LYS A 476 -9.72 -18.15 -9.45
CA LYS A 476 -9.56 -18.92 -10.69
C LYS A 476 -10.89 -19.18 -11.42
N LEU A 477 -11.98 -19.47 -10.70
CA LEU A 477 -13.32 -19.73 -11.24
C LEU A 477 -13.97 -18.48 -11.84
N PHE A 478 -13.66 -17.30 -11.29
CA PHE A 478 -14.16 -16.01 -11.76
C PHE A 478 -13.15 -15.26 -12.66
N GLY A 479 -12.00 -15.87 -12.96
CA GLY A 479 -11.03 -15.38 -13.94
C GLY A 479 -10.14 -14.22 -13.51
N TYR A 480 -10.13 -13.86 -12.22
CA TYR A 480 -9.31 -12.75 -11.73
C TYR A 480 -7.83 -13.13 -11.62
N GLN A 481 -6.96 -12.28 -12.13
CA GLN A 481 -5.51 -12.38 -11.92
C GLN A 481 -5.09 -11.55 -10.70
N ALA A 482 -3.93 -11.86 -10.10
CA ALA A 482 -3.45 -11.17 -8.90
C ALA A 482 -3.27 -9.67 -9.11
N GLU A 483 -2.78 -9.33 -10.30
CA GLU A 483 -2.38 -8.03 -10.76
C GLU A 483 -3.59 -7.08 -10.90
N GLU A 484 -4.80 -7.65 -10.96
CA GLU A 484 -6.07 -6.90 -10.99
C GLU A 484 -6.48 -6.38 -9.61
N PHE A 485 -5.83 -6.82 -8.53
CA PHE A 485 -6.07 -6.34 -7.17
C PHE A 485 -5.02 -5.33 -6.67
N LEU A 486 -3.90 -5.18 -7.38
CA LEU A 486 -2.89 -4.17 -7.08
C LEU A 486 -3.50 -2.76 -7.13
N PRO A 487 -3.26 -1.90 -6.13
CA PRO A 487 -3.61 -0.49 -6.22
C PRO A 487 -3.08 0.15 -7.50
N VAL A 488 -3.87 1.05 -8.07
CA VAL A 488 -3.47 1.83 -9.25
C VAL A 488 -3.66 3.32 -9.01
N LYS A 489 -2.71 4.12 -9.48
CA LYS A 489 -2.81 5.59 -9.53
C LYS A 489 -2.15 6.13 -10.79
N ASP A 490 -2.55 7.33 -11.17
CA ASP A 490 -1.86 8.09 -12.20
C ASP A 490 -0.55 8.63 -11.65
N VAL A 491 0.53 8.32 -12.36
CA VAL A 491 1.88 8.72 -11.99
C VAL A 491 2.59 9.24 -13.23
N TRP A 492 3.39 10.28 -13.02
CA TRP A 492 4.19 10.91 -14.04
C TRP A 492 5.59 11.19 -13.48
N PRO A 493 6.65 11.12 -14.29
CA PRO A 493 8.00 11.42 -13.84
C PRO A 493 8.23 12.95 -13.77
N VAL A 494 9.05 13.39 -12.82
CA VAL A 494 9.58 14.77 -12.84
C VAL A 494 10.71 14.82 -13.85
N THR A 495 10.63 15.74 -14.82
CA THR A 495 11.62 15.89 -15.90
C THR A 495 12.84 16.70 -15.45
N SER A 496 13.92 16.63 -16.21
CA SER A 496 15.18 17.33 -15.90
C SER A 496 15.82 17.90 -17.17
N ASN A 497 16.97 18.56 -17.04
CA ASN A 497 17.74 18.97 -18.22
C ASN A 497 18.22 17.78 -19.05
N LYS A 498 18.53 16.65 -18.41
CA LYS A 498 18.89 15.39 -19.08
C LYS A 498 17.70 14.75 -19.79
N PHE A 499 16.52 14.82 -19.17
CA PHE A 499 15.28 14.28 -19.73
C PHE A 499 14.22 15.39 -19.90
N PRO A 500 14.39 16.27 -20.92
CA PRO A 500 13.65 17.54 -21.01
C PRO A 500 12.22 17.41 -21.54
N ASN A 501 11.87 16.25 -22.09
CA ASN A 501 10.62 16.05 -22.82
C ASN A 501 9.47 15.80 -21.85
N TRP A 502 8.42 16.62 -21.96
CA TRP A 502 7.20 16.46 -21.19
C TRP A 502 6.59 15.06 -21.38
N ARG A 503 6.12 14.46 -20.29
CA ARG A 503 5.51 13.13 -20.23
C ARG A 503 4.13 13.21 -19.61
N ALA A 504 3.13 12.67 -20.30
CA ALA A 504 1.80 12.49 -19.72
C ALA A 504 1.85 11.52 -18.52
N SER A 505 0.87 11.62 -17.63
CA SER A 505 0.63 10.60 -16.62
C SER A 505 0.27 9.26 -17.27
N LEU A 506 0.76 8.19 -16.64
CA LEU A 506 0.40 6.83 -16.94
C LEU A 506 -0.12 6.16 -15.68
N LYS A 507 -0.93 5.14 -15.87
CA LYS A 507 -1.56 4.38 -14.80
C LYS A 507 -0.59 3.34 -14.33
N TYR A 508 -0.07 3.48 -13.12
CA TYR A 508 0.88 2.53 -12.56
C TYR A 508 0.18 1.56 -11.61
N GLN A 509 0.58 0.29 -11.68
CA GLN A 509 0.41 -0.66 -10.60
C GLN A 509 1.37 -0.29 -9.47
N LEU A 510 0.86 -0.27 -8.25
CA LEU A 510 1.60 0.07 -7.05
C LEU A 510 1.57 -1.13 -6.09
N GLY A 511 2.72 -1.43 -5.50
CA GLY A 511 2.94 -2.59 -4.63
C GLY A 511 3.46 -2.20 -3.24
N ASP A 512 3.64 -3.22 -2.40
CA ASP A 512 4.18 -3.08 -1.04
C ASP A 512 5.63 -2.59 -1.09
N GLY A 513 6.03 -1.78 -0.12
CA GLY A 513 7.43 -1.32 -0.02
C GLY A 513 8.41 -2.47 0.16
N ALA A 514 7.96 -3.62 0.68
CA ALA A 514 8.76 -4.82 0.86
C ALA A 514 9.31 -5.40 -0.44
N GLU A 515 8.69 -5.08 -1.58
CA GLU A 515 9.15 -5.53 -2.90
C GLU A 515 10.49 -4.90 -3.27
N VAL A 516 10.83 -3.71 -2.79
CA VAL A 516 12.11 -3.03 -3.09
C VAL A 516 12.94 -2.69 -1.85
N ASP A 517 12.32 -2.47 -0.68
CA ASP A 517 12.99 -2.22 0.59
C ASP A 517 12.03 -2.44 1.76
N ASN A 518 11.99 -3.64 2.32
CA ASN A 518 11.14 -3.95 3.48
C ASN A 518 11.58 -3.26 4.79
N THR A 519 12.72 -2.57 4.82
CA THR A 519 13.24 -1.93 6.03
C THR A 519 12.78 -0.48 6.19
N GLY A 520 12.51 0.22 5.09
CA GLY A 520 12.34 1.68 5.06
C GLY A 520 13.64 2.46 5.24
N MET A 521 14.80 1.81 5.32
CA MET A 521 16.10 2.44 5.54
C MET A 521 16.60 3.19 4.30
N MET A 522 16.31 2.71 3.09
CA MET A 522 16.82 3.30 1.86
C MET A 522 16.40 4.77 1.70
N ALA A 523 15.15 5.09 2.08
CA ALA A 523 14.65 6.46 2.05
C ALA A 523 15.45 7.41 2.97
N LEU A 524 15.89 6.95 4.14
CA LEU A 524 16.70 7.76 5.04
C LEU A 524 18.15 7.89 4.55
N LEU A 525 18.72 6.84 3.96
CA LEU A 525 20.06 6.89 3.35
C LEU A 525 20.12 7.85 2.16
N GLN A 526 19.09 7.89 1.30
CA GLN A 526 18.97 8.88 0.23
C GLN A 526 19.01 10.33 0.75
N ARG A 527 18.46 10.56 1.95
CA ARG A 527 18.44 11.87 2.65
C ARG A 527 19.72 12.14 3.47
N LYS A 528 20.71 11.25 3.41
CA LYS A 528 21.97 11.31 4.21
C LYS A 528 21.73 11.50 5.71
N VAL A 529 20.74 10.79 6.25
CA VAL A 529 20.44 10.82 7.69
C VAL A 529 21.59 10.14 8.46
N PRO A 530 22.31 10.86 9.35
CA PRO A 530 23.53 10.34 9.99
C PRO A 530 23.26 9.35 11.13
N LYS A 531 22.06 9.36 11.73
CA LYS A 531 21.69 8.48 12.85
C LYS A 531 20.37 7.77 12.53
N ILE A 532 20.41 6.45 12.36
CA ILE A 532 19.22 5.64 12.05
C ILE A 532 19.09 4.47 13.03
N VAL A 533 17.91 4.27 13.60
CA VAL A 533 17.54 3.03 14.26
C VAL A 533 16.74 2.18 13.28
N ALA A 534 17.19 0.97 12.97
CA ALA A 534 16.50 0.04 12.07
C ALA A 534 15.90 -1.13 12.84
N VAL A 535 14.57 -1.21 12.87
CA VAL A 535 13.78 -2.20 13.61
C VAL A 535 13.27 -3.27 12.65
N PHE A 536 13.86 -4.47 12.76
CA PHE A 536 13.56 -5.61 11.92
C PHE A 536 12.55 -6.53 12.62
N GLY A 537 11.26 -6.34 12.34
CA GLY A 537 10.19 -7.25 12.73
C GLY A 537 10.16 -8.52 11.87
N THR A 538 11.26 -9.26 11.80
CA THR A 538 11.45 -10.39 10.88
C THR A 538 10.85 -11.72 11.38
N ASN A 539 10.39 -12.58 10.46
CA ASN A 539 10.05 -13.98 10.74
C ASN A 539 11.26 -14.93 10.61
N ARG A 540 12.44 -14.41 10.30
CA ARG A 540 13.64 -15.22 10.09
C ARG A 540 14.54 -15.16 11.33
N PRO A 541 14.71 -16.27 12.07
CA PRO A 541 15.71 -16.35 13.11
C PRO A 541 17.12 -16.21 12.54
N LEU A 542 18.04 -15.77 13.39
CA LEU A 542 19.47 -15.87 13.10
C LEU A 542 19.84 -17.36 13.20
N ALA A 543 20.60 -17.87 12.24
CA ALA A 543 20.96 -19.27 12.24
C ALA A 543 21.84 -19.62 13.47
N GLU A 544 21.47 -20.68 14.19
CA GLU A 544 22.23 -21.15 15.36
C GLU A 544 23.20 -22.29 15.01
N ASP A 545 23.13 -22.83 13.79
CA ASP A 545 23.89 -23.98 13.30
C ASP A 545 25.29 -23.61 12.75
N MET A 546 25.73 -22.37 12.92
CA MET A 546 27.01 -21.86 12.42
C MET A 546 27.64 -20.86 13.38
N ASP A 547 28.96 -20.68 13.32
CA ASP A 547 29.68 -19.63 14.05
C ASP A 547 29.96 -18.44 13.13
N PHE A 548 29.28 -17.32 13.36
CA PHE A 548 29.41 -16.09 12.60
C PHE A 548 30.67 -15.29 12.94
N CYS A 549 31.41 -15.68 13.98
CA CYS A 549 32.67 -15.04 14.38
C CYS A 549 33.91 -15.69 13.74
N LEU A 550 33.72 -16.73 12.92
CA LEU A 550 34.77 -17.31 12.09
C LEU A 550 34.85 -16.62 10.72
N ASP A 551 35.82 -17.01 9.89
CA ASP A 551 35.88 -16.56 8.50
C ASP A 551 34.67 -17.09 7.71
N LEU A 552 33.85 -16.17 7.21
CA LEU A 552 32.62 -16.44 6.46
C LEU A 552 32.80 -16.29 4.95
N SER A 553 34.02 -16.02 4.45
CA SER A 553 34.29 -15.68 3.04
C SER A 553 33.82 -16.73 2.02
N GLN A 554 33.68 -18.00 2.43
CA GLN A 554 33.22 -19.10 1.58
C GLN A 554 31.81 -19.62 1.95
N ILE A 555 31.12 -18.97 2.89
CA ILE A 555 29.83 -19.44 3.40
C ILE A 555 28.70 -18.67 2.72
N ASP A 556 27.72 -19.42 2.19
CA ASP A 556 26.47 -18.83 1.71
C ASP A 556 25.61 -18.38 2.89
N LEU A 557 25.49 -17.06 3.08
CA LEU A 557 24.70 -16.46 4.14
C LEU A 557 23.20 -16.40 3.81
N ARG A 558 22.77 -16.81 2.60
CA ARG A 558 21.35 -16.77 2.22
C ARG A 558 20.50 -17.65 3.13
N GLY A 559 19.47 -17.05 3.72
CA GLY A 559 18.63 -17.69 4.72
C GLY A 559 19.29 -17.87 6.08
N LYS A 560 20.54 -17.45 6.30
CA LYS A 560 21.15 -17.50 7.64
C LYS A 560 20.74 -16.33 8.53
N ALA A 561 20.24 -15.25 7.92
CA ALA A 561 19.53 -14.14 8.53
C ALA A 561 18.40 -13.67 7.59
N THR A 562 17.61 -12.67 7.99
CA THR A 562 16.55 -12.09 7.15
C THR A 562 17.12 -11.47 5.87
N ASN A 563 16.46 -11.68 4.73
CA ASN A 563 16.86 -11.09 3.45
C ASN A 563 16.83 -9.56 3.50
N ASP A 564 15.92 -8.97 4.28
CA ASP A 564 15.80 -7.50 4.48
C ASP A 564 17.06 -6.86 5.10
N LEU A 565 17.91 -7.68 5.75
CA LEU A 565 19.21 -7.26 6.26
C LEU A 565 20.29 -7.58 5.24
N LEU A 566 20.30 -8.83 4.75
CA LEU A 566 21.36 -9.37 3.89
C LEU A 566 21.51 -8.60 2.57
N ASP A 567 20.40 -8.14 1.99
CA ASP A 567 20.37 -7.40 0.72
C ASP A 567 21.17 -6.09 0.79
N LYS A 568 21.16 -5.42 1.95
CA LYS A 568 21.90 -4.16 2.20
C LYS A 568 23.42 -4.33 2.12
N PHE A 569 23.89 -5.56 2.24
CA PHE A 569 25.30 -5.93 2.18
C PHE A 569 25.65 -6.75 0.93
N GLY A 570 24.75 -6.82 -0.06
CA GLY A 570 24.98 -7.49 -1.34
C GLY A 570 24.72 -9.00 -1.33
N VAL A 571 24.13 -9.55 -0.26
CA VAL A 571 23.73 -10.95 -0.19
C VAL A 571 22.24 -11.05 -0.48
N THR A 572 21.88 -11.34 -1.73
CA THR A 572 20.49 -11.33 -2.18
C THR A 572 20.01 -12.73 -2.57
N LYS A 573 18.77 -13.02 -2.21
CA LYS A 573 17.98 -14.14 -2.72
C LYS A 573 16.57 -13.64 -2.94
N GLU A 574 16.21 -13.39 -4.19
CA GLU A 574 14.89 -12.86 -4.51
C GLU A 574 13.81 -13.93 -4.30
N GLY A 575 12.77 -13.53 -3.56
CA GLY A 575 11.47 -14.16 -3.58
C GLY A 575 10.68 -13.76 -4.83
N VAL A 576 9.55 -14.44 -5.04
CA VAL A 576 8.63 -14.06 -6.11
C VAL A 576 8.04 -12.67 -5.82
N GLY A 577 8.26 -11.72 -6.73
CA GLY A 577 7.77 -10.34 -6.62
C GLY A 577 8.67 -9.40 -5.82
N GLU A 578 9.89 -9.82 -5.48
CA GLU A 578 10.92 -9.00 -4.83
C GLU A 578 11.95 -8.54 -5.86
N TYR A 579 12.42 -7.28 -5.75
CA TYR A 579 13.38 -6.61 -6.61
C TYR A 579 14.56 -6.08 -5.79
N LEU A 580 15.35 -7.00 -5.22
CA LEU A 580 16.32 -6.70 -4.16
C LEU A 580 17.77 -6.76 -4.64
N VAL A 581 18.04 -7.25 -5.85
CA VAL A 581 19.41 -7.45 -6.38
C VAL A 581 20.29 -6.20 -6.33
N TYR A 582 19.70 -5.01 -6.35
CA TYR A 582 20.43 -3.74 -6.34
C TYR A 582 20.51 -3.10 -4.95
N ASN A 583 20.20 -3.80 -3.85
CA ASN A 583 20.08 -3.16 -2.54
C ASN A 583 21.38 -2.99 -1.75
N GLN A 584 22.52 -3.38 -2.30
CA GLN A 584 23.80 -3.18 -1.60
C GLN A 584 24.09 -1.69 -1.38
N VAL A 585 24.26 -1.34 -0.10
CA VAL A 585 24.59 0.01 0.37
C VAL A 585 25.67 -0.01 1.47
N PHE A 586 26.11 -1.19 1.90
CA PHE A 586 27.17 -1.40 2.88
C PHE A 586 28.13 -2.51 2.43
N HIS A 587 29.36 -2.51 2.96
CA HIS A 587 30.38 -3.51 2.67
C HIS A 587 30.06 -4.87 3.31
N LEU A 588 30.28 -5.96 2.58
CA LEU A 588 30.02 -7.32 3.08
C LEU A 588 30.78 -7.64 4.39
N ASP A 589 32.00 -7.13 4.56
CA ASP A 589 32.77 -7.34 5.79
C ASP A 589 32.10 -6.75 7.04
N ASP A 590 31.31 -5.69 6.87
CA ASP A 590 30.55 -5.11 7.97
C ASP A 590 29.34 -5.95 8.36
N LEU A 591 28.79 -6.74 7.43
CA LEU A 591 27.78 -7.76 7.73
C LEU A 591 28.37 -8.85 8.63
N HIS A 592 29.57 -9.35 8.31
CA HIS A 592 30.22 -10.38 9.12
C HIS A 592 30.42 -9.93 10.57
N LYS A 593 30.87 -8.69 10.77
CA LYS A 593 31.01 -8.08 12.10
C LYS A 593 29.66 -8.01 12.81
N LEU A 594 28.61 -7.53 12.13
CA LEU A 594 27.26 -7.42 12.69
C LEU A 594 26.71 -8.79 13.12
N LEU A 595 26.82 -9.81 12.26
CA LEU A 595 26.34 -11.16 12.54
C LEU A 595 27.10 -11.81 13.70
N CYS A 596 28.43 -11.59 13.80
CA CYS A 596 29.21 -12.02 14.95
C CYS A 596 28.75 -11.33 16.25
N GLU A 597 28.50 -10.02 16.24
CA GLU A 597 27.98 -9.30 17.42
C GLU A 597 26.58 -9.77 17.81
N PHE A 598 25.69 -10.01 16.84
CA PHE A 598 24.40 -10.65 17.10
C PHE A 598 24.57 -12.03 17.73
N GLN A 599 25.48 -12.86 17.21
CA GLN A 599 25.70 -14.17 17.80
C GLN A 599 26.26 -14.11 19.23
N LYS A 600 27.16 -13.16 19.52
CA LYS A 600 27.64 -12.92 20.89
C LYS A 600 26.50 -12.55 21.84
N LYS A 601 25.61 -11.64 21.42
CA LYS A 601 24.41 -11.27 22.18
C LYS A 601 23.49 -12.47 22.39
N LEU A 602 23.25 -13.26 21.34
CA LEU A 602 22.44 -14.48 21.41
C LEU A 602 23.01 -15.48 22.42
N ARG A 603 24.32 -15.76 22.38
CA ARG A 603 25.01 -16.64 23.32
C ARG A 603 24.94 -16.13 24.77
N ALA A 604 25.00 -14.82 24.96
CA ALA A 604 24.83 -14.18 26.28
C ALA A 604 23.37 -14.16 26.78
N GLY A 605 22.41 -14.53 25.92
CA GLY A 605 20.98 -14.49 26.21
C GLY A 605 20.36 -13.09 26.09
N ASP A 606 21.10 -12.11 25.58
CA ASP A 606 20.68 -10.72 25.46
C ASP A 606 19.79 -10.49 24.22
N PRO A 607 18.98 -9.42 24.19
CA PRO A 607 18.38 -8.91 22.96
C PRO A 607 19.42 -8.62 21.85
N LEU A 608 19.07 -8.93 20.61
CA LEU A 608 19.90 -8.63 19.43
C LEU A 608 19.78 -7.15 19.02
N VAL A 609 20.37 -6.30 19.85
CA VAL A 609 20.49 -4.86 19.62
C VAL A 609 21.97 -4.51 19.52
N VAL A 610 22.40 -4.03 18.36
CA VAL A 610 23.80 -3.71 18.07
C VAL A 610 23.90 -2.35 17.41
N GLN A 611 24.81 -1.51 17.91
CA GLN A 611 25.17 -0.25 17.28
C GLN A 611 26.42 -0.45 16.42
N GLN A 612 26.40 0.07 15.19
CA GLN A 612 27.54 0.03 14.28
C GLN A 612 27.62 1.30 13.44
N ARG A 613 28.84 1.80 13.23
CA ARG A 613 29.12 2.85 12.25
C ARG A 613 29.50 2.21 10.94
N LEU A 614 28.79 2.54 9.87
CA LEU A 614 28.94 1.95 8.54
C LEU A 614 29.31 3.01 7.51
N GLU A 615 30.21 2.68 6.60
CA GLU A 615 30.40 3.45 5.37
C GLU A 615 29.26 3.14 4.40
N VAL A 616 28.59 4.19 3.93
CA VAL A 616 27.54 4.08 2.92
C VAL A 616 28.18 4.04 1.54
N LEU A 617 27.87 2.97 0.79
CA LEU A 617 28.28 2.78 -0.60
C LEU A 617 27.39 3.59 -1.54
N GLU A 618 27.97 4.00 -2.66
CA GLU A 618 27.20 4.61 -3.73
C GLU A 618 26.30 3.57 -4.39
N ASN A 619 25.05 3.97 -4.66
CA ASN A 619 24.07 3.13 -5.31
C ASN A 619 23.28 3.96 -6.33
N GLU A 620 23.62 3.81 -7.60
CA GLU A 620 23.01 4.57 -8.70
C GLU A 620 21.56 4.15 -8.97
N LYS A 621 21.18 2.91 -8.68
CA LYS A 621 19.81 2.43 -8.84
C LYS A 621 18.86 3.19 -7.91
N TRP A 622 19.28 3.42 -6.67
CA TRP A 622 18.47 4.07 -5.64
C TRP A 622 18.82 5.54 -5.41
N GLY A 623 19.78 6.11 -6.14
CA GLY A 623 20.20 7.50 -5.96
C GLY A 623 20.85 7.80 -4.61
N ILE A 624 21.52 6.80 -4.02
CA ILE A 624 22.24 6.97 -2.75
C ILE A 624 23.68 7.36 -3.08
N LYS A 625 24.09 8.55 -2.65
CA LYS A 625 25.50 8.97 -2.74
C LYS A 625 26.32 8.28 -1.66
N GLY A 626 27.44 7.67 -2.03
CA GLY A 626 28.35 7.01 -1.09
C GLY A 626 29.36 7.96 -0.42
N ASN A 627 30.41 7.37 0.18
CA ASN A 627 31.54 8.06 0.80
C ASN A 627 31.16 8.93 2.01
N TRP A 628 30.21 8.45 2.83
CA TRP A 628 29.89 9.03 4.13
C TRP A 628 29.55 7.93 5.12
N HIS A 629 29.52 8.27 6.41
CA HIS A 629 29.25 7.30 7.45
C HIS A 629 27.90 7.53 8.11
N VAL A 630 27.16 6.45 8.31
CA VAL A 630 25.94 6.41 9.10
C VAL A 630 26.19 5.68 10.41
N ASN A 631 25.63 6.17 11.51
CA ASN A 631 25.58 5.46 12.77
C ASN A 631 24.23 4.74 12.85
N MET A 632 24.26 3.42 12.92
CA MET A 632 23.08 2.55 12.92
C MET A 632 22.91 1.90 14.29
N ILE A 633 21.68 1.83 14.79
CA ILE A 633 21.27 0.81 15.76
C ILE A 633 20.41 -0.21 15.04
N PHE A 634 20.85 -1.46 15.00
CA PHE A 634 20.07 -2.57 14.49
C PHE A 634 19.32 -3.24 15.63
N VAL A 635 17.99 -3.29 15.53
CA VAL A 635 17.12 -4.04 16.45
C VAL A 635 16.57 -5.24 15.68
N TYR A 636 17.16 -6.42 15.89
CA TYR A 636 16.79 -7.63 15.17
C TYR A 636 15.88 -8.49 16.03
N LEU A 637 14.62 -8.69 15.61
CA LEU A 637 13.68 -9.53 16.36
C LEU A 637 14.23 -10.97 16.45
N HIS A 638 14.60 -11.40 17.65
CA HIS A 638 15.06 -12.76 17.94
C HIS A 638 14.86 -13.08 19.42
N ARG A 639 14.75 -14.37 19.75
CA ARG A 639 14.57 -14.82 21.14
C ARG A 639 15.72 -14.34 22.07
N SER A 640 15.38 -13.86 23.26
CA SER A 640 16.32 -13.50 24.34
C SER A 640 16.07 -14.38 25.56
N LYS A 641 17.07 -15.17 25.97
CA LYS A 641 16.99 -15.98 27.19
C LYS A 641 16.76 -15.13 28.43
N ARG A 642 17.37 -13.92 28.49
CA ARG A 642 17.17 -12.99 29.61
C ARG A 642 15.75 -12.47 29.71
N PHE A 643 15.06 -12.27 28.58
CA PHE A 643 13.63 -11.96 28.61
C PHE A 643 12.84 -13.15 29.15
N ASP A 644 13.05 -14.33 28.57
CA ASP A 644 12.29 -15.53 28.88
C ASP A 644 12.38 -15.94 30.36
N VAL A 645 13.58 -15.92 30.96
CA VAL A 645 13.76 -16.31 32.38
C VAL A 645 13.14 -15.32 33.36
N ASN A 646 12.78 -14.12 32.90
CA ASN A 646 12.06 -13.13 33.70
C ASN A 646 10.54 -13.17 33.45
N LEU A 647 10.03 -14.02 32.56
CA LEU A 647 8.60 -14.25 32.43
C LEU A 647 8.06 -15.03 33.65
N PRO A 648 6.78 -14.83 34.02
CA PRO A 648 6.11 -15.69 34.98
C PRO A 648 6.19 -17.17 34.57
N PRO A 649 6.37 -18.11 35.51
CA PRO A 649 6.59 -19.53 35.20
C PRO A 649 5.52 -20.14 34.28
N GLU A 650 4.25 -19.75 34.44
CA GLU A 650 3.15 -20.21 33.60
C GLU A 650 3.24 -19.70 32.16
N THR A 651 3.73 -18.47 31.97
CA THR A 651 3.95 -17.88 30.65
C THR A 651 5.16 -18.51 29.97
N LEU A 652 6.26 -18.68 30.71
CA LEU A 652 7.46 -19.35 30.21
C LEU A 652 7.14 -20.79 29.75
N GLN A 653 6.41 -21.54 30.59
CA GLN A 653 5.98 -22.91 30.23
C GLN A 653 5.13 -22.93 28.96
N GLU A 654 4.24 -21.95 28.77
CA GLU A 654 3.43 -21.86 27.56
C GLU A 654 4.26 -21.53 26.30
N VAL A 655 5.26 -20.65 26.43
CA VAL A 655 6.21 -20.33 25.36
C VAL A 655 7.06 -21.55 25.00
N GLU A 656 7.53 -22.32 25.99
CA GLU A 656 8.39 -23.49 25.80
C GLU A 656 7.69 -24.68 25.12
N LYS A 657 6.34 -24.73 25.13
CA LYS A 657 5.58 -25.70 24.32
C LYS A 657 5.84 -25.53 22.82
N GLY A 658 6.32 -24.36 22.38
CA GLY A 658 6.61 -24.10 20.97
C GLY A 658 5.38 -24.32 20.09
N GLY A 659 5.51 -25.16 19.05
CA GLY A 659 4.42 -25.41 18.09
C GLY A 659 3.15 -26.05 18.67
N SER A 660 3.21 -26.64 19.87
CA SER A 660 2.04 -27.20 20.56
C SER A 660 1.37 -26.25 21.55
N GLY A 661 1.96 -25.07 21.78
CA GLY A 661 1.42 -24.02 22.65
C GLY A 661 0.76 -22.87 21.90
N GLY A 662 0.20 -21.91 22.64
CA GLY A 662 -0.45 -20.71 22.11
C GLY A 662 0.50 -19.70 21.44
N PHE A 663 1.82 -19.88 21.59
CA PHE A 663 2.87 -19.03 21.04
C PHE A 663 3.75 -19.74 20.01
N GLY A 664 3.18 -20.62 19.18
CA GLY A 664 3.92 -21.28 18.10
C GLY A 664 4.76 -20.29 17.27
N ASN A 665 6.00 -20.65 16.92
CA ASN A 665 6.97 -19.79 16.25
C ASN A 665 7.47 -18.58 17.06
N TRP A 666 7.28 -18.49 18.38
CA TRP A 666 7.81 -17.40 19.20
C TRP A 666 9.33 -17.18 19.01
N PRO A 667 9.81 -15.93 18.84
CA PRO A 667 9.07 -14.67 18.63
C PRO A 667 8.76 -14.33 17.15
N HIS A 668 9.16 -15.21 16.23
CA HIS A 668 9.05 -15.08 14.77
C HIS A 668 7.68 -15.50 14.22
N PHE A 669 6.60 -14.98 14.79
CA PHE A 669 5.24 -15.31 14.33
C PHE A 669 5.07 -15.14 12.82
N LYS A 670 4.34 -16.04 12.18
CA LYS A 670 4.12 -16.01 10.73
C LYS A 670 3.27 -14.80 10.34
N THR A 671 3.57 -14.19 9.20
CA THR A 671 2.78 -13.05 8.68
C THR A 671 1.39 -13.49 8.23
N SER A 672 1.27 -14.70 7.67
CA SER A 672 -0.01 -15.32 7.36
C SER A 672 -0.14 -16.70 8.02
N HIS A 673 -1.37 -17.09 8.35
CA HIS A 673 -1.74 -18.39 8.92
C HIS A 673 -0.94 -18.76 10.16
N GLN A 674 -0.65 -17.78 11.02
CA GLN A 674 -0.05 -18.01 12.34
C GLN A 674 -0.97 -18.82 13.24
N ASN A 675 -2.28 -18.54 13.18
CA ASN A 675 -3.32 -19.26 13.92
C ASN A 675 -4.24 -19.96 12.92
N SER A 676 -4.65 -21.20 13.23
CA SER A 676 -5.57 -21.96 12.39
C SER A 676 -6.89 -21.18 12.18
N GLY A 677 -7.41 -21.17 10.95
CA GLY A 677 -8.62 -20.42 10.59
C GLY A 677 -8.45 -18.89 10.51
N SER A 678 -7.24 -18.36 10.76
CA SER A 678 -6.92 -16.94 10.58
C SER A 678 -5.96 -16.73 9.41
N PHE A 679 -6.14 -15.64 8.67
CA PHE A 679 -5.17 -15.22 7.67
C PHE A 679 -4.07 -14.39 8.32
N THR A 680 -4.38 -13.21 8.88
CA THR A 680 -3.36 -12.30 9.44
C THR A 680 -3.52 -11.99 10.92
N SER A 681 -4.56 -12.49 11.59
CA SER A 681 -4.83 -12.10 12.98
C SER A 681 -4.09 -12.91 14.03
N TYR A 682 -3.69 -12.22 15.09
CA TYR A 682 -3.06 -12.78 16.28
C TYR A 682 -4.03 -12.84 17.45
N THR A 683 -3.74 -13.69 18.42
CA THR A 683 -4.46 -13.67 19.70
C THR A 683 -4.01 -12.46 20.52
N PRO A 684 -4.84 -11.96 21.47
CA PRO A 684 -4.42 -10.92 22.40
C PRO A 684 -3.10 -11.25 23.10
N ALA A 685 -2.92 -12.52 23.51
CA ALA A 685 -1.70 -12.98 24.14
C ALA A 685 -0.47 -12.85 23.25
N GLN A 686 -0.57 -13.22 21.97
CA GLN A 686 0.53 -13.09 21.01
C GLN A 686 0.91 -11.61 20.81
N VAL A 687 -0.09 -10.72 20.69
CA VAL A 687 0.14 -9.27 20.54
C VAL A 687 0.83 -8.70 21.78
N ASN A 688 0.27 -8.96 22.97
CA ASN A 688 0.78 -8.41 24.22
C ASN A 688 2.18 -8.92 24.57
N LEU A 689 2.47 -10.20 24.32
CA LEU A 689 3.79 -10.78 24.57
C LEU A 689 4.83 -10.19 23.62
N LEU A 690 4.51 -10.07 22.33
CA LEU A 690 5.44 -9.52 21.33
C LEU A 690 5.66 -8.00 21.53
N ALA A 691 4.63 -7.26 21.92
CA ALA A 691 4.76 -5.84 22.28
C ALA A 691 5.62 -5.67 23.54
N GLY A 692 5.36 -6.46 24.60
CA GLY A 692 6.19 -6.42 25.80
C GLY A 692 7.65 -6.79 25.53
N PHE A 693 7.89 -7.71 24.58
CA PHE A 693 9.25 -8.04 24.15
C PHE A 693 9.92 -6.91 23.37
N GLY A 694 9.21 -6.26 22.43
CA GLY A 694 9.72 -5.08 21.72
C GLY A 694 10.09 -3.93 22.65
N GLU A 695 9.27 -3.70 23.67
CA GLU A 695 9.55 -2.73 24.74
C GLU A 695 10.81 -3.10 25.52
N TYR A 696 10.93 -4.37 25.94
CA TYR A 696 12.09 -4.88 26.65
C TYR A 696 13.39 -4.72 25.86
N MET A 697 13.39 -5.02 24.55
CA MET A 697 14.61 -4.92 23.73
C MET A 697 15.21 -3.50 23.75
N VAL A 698 14.37 -2.48 23.70
CA VAL A 698 14.81 -1.07 23.77
C VAL A 698 15.24 -0.72 25.19
N ARG A 699 14.43 -1.02 26.20
CA ARG A 699 14.72 -0.67 27.61
C ARG A 699 15.97 -1.35 28.15
N PHE A 700 16.19 -2.62 27.80
CA PHE A 700 17.41 -3.34 28.17
C PHE A 700 18.67 -2.63 27.63
N ASN A 701 18.52 -1.89 26.52
CA ASN A 701 19.58 -1.12 25.89
C ASN A 701 19.36 0.40 26.06
N ALA A 702 18.60 0.86 27.06
CA ALA A 702 18.19 2.28 27.20
C ALA A 702 19.38 3.25 27.11
N ASN A 703 20.48 2.97 27.81
CA ASN A 703 21.70 3.80 27.76
C ASN A 703 22.24 3.99 26.32
N MET A 704 22.19 2.95 25.49
CA MET A 704 22.63 3.03 24.09
C MET A 704 21.70 3.95 23.30
N PHE A 705 20.38 3.79 23.46
CA PHE A 705 19.38 4.62 22.78
C PHE A 705 19.44 6.09 23.24
N GLU A 706 19.57 6.34 24.53
CA GLU A 706 19.70 7.68 25.09
C GLU A 706 20.96 8.39 24.54
N GLN A 707 22.13 7.74 24.58
CA GLN A 707 23.36 8.30 24.01
C GLN A 707 23.25 8.51 22.49
N PHE A 708 22.54 7.63 21.79
CA PHE A 708 22.35 7.74 20.35
C PHE A 708 21.51 8.95 19.98
N PHE A 709 20.40 9.20 20.67
CA PHE A 709 19.47 10.30 20.39
C PHE A 709 19.88 11.64 21.02
N GLN A 710 20.73 11.63 22.05
CA GLN A 710 21.34 12.85 22.59
C GLN A 710 22.08 13.62 21.49
N ARG A 711 21.83 14.94 21.47
CA ARG A 711 22.37 15.87 20.47
C ARG A 711 23.71 16.44 20.91
#